data_AF-A0AAD5DK09-F1
#
_entry.id   AF-A0AAD5DK09-F1
#
_cell.length_a   1.000
_cell.length_b   1.000
_cell.length_c   1.000
_cell.angle_alpha   90.00
_cell.angle_beta   90.00
_cell.angle_gamma   90.00
#
_symmetry.space_group_name_H-M   'P 1'
#
loop_
_entity.id
_entity.type
_entity.pdbx_description
1 polymer ?
#
loop_
_entity_poly.entity_id
_entity_poly.type
_entity_poly.pdbx_seq_one_letter_code
_entity_poly.pdbx_strand_id
1 'polypeptide(L)'
;MTTAHRPTWAPAKGHEEQGGMRIYAPSRMQSVKDLPGQTKLKFRQPGQNTEEELRGGDMRSKLEEKERKHFLKTKSTNFEEEREEDLRLLESVAAAAGDGGGGGAAPRTLVPKAVDADDEDDADDSDSSDSDDEDDEAELLAELERIKRERAEEAARKAAEAAAKAEAEEQAELVRGNPLLQEKLAAQDPSFALKRRWDDDVVFKNQTRGEPKAQKRFINDTIRNDFHRRFLERYVRLRQAPCSGRPTLSARHRTTAWRRSQIIVMASSTLYLGLDVGTQGTKALLWEKETGEVLGRGSVGYSLTSTRPGQAEQQPHTWVEACKEAIADALDDAASMGTRGDAVDSRPGRQSVAARVRAVGVSGQQHGLVALDKDHKVIRPAPLWCDTSSAQEAAELSQLFGFTLVPSFTATKLLWLKRREPQNWERLAHWLLPHDYVNFWLTGRLCMEASDASGTGLLDATTRSWDMERVRQVDERLAASLPPLIGPTEAVGTLRLEVAAELGLPQDVIVAPGGGDNAMAALGSGAVREGTWVLSLGTSGTLFGPSSKPVLDPSGTICPFADAAGGWLPLLCTLNCTGVTEEVRLTVGKCLDHDSMTNEASVEPPGCHGVTFLPFINGERTPNWPQATGLGLRPGLMRPGLLYRAAMEGATFTLLAGMQRMKDYGIAATELRVVGGGSQNKLWRRIVADSFQLPLRFPAEPEAAALGAALQAAAVHTGTPIADFVEAHPPPMEAGVLQPQHTTAAAYDEAFRRHQRWGACLFGGGSCEV
;
A
#
# COMPACT_ATOMS: atom_id res chain seq x y z
N MET A 1 8.87 -66.21 8.11
CA MET A 1 8.91 -66.34 9.59
C MET A 1 9.82 -65.22 10.09
N THR A 2 9.25 -64.08 10.53
CA THR A 2 9.15 -63.64 11.96
C THR A 2 10.54 -63.38 12.57
N THR A 3 10.96 -62.21 13.04
CA THR A 3 10.34 -61.19 13.91
C THR A 3 11.16 -59.88 13.93
N ALA A 4 10.57 -58.83 14.52
CA ALA A 4 10.90 -57.40 14.54
C ALA A 4 12.19 -56.90 15.25
N HIS A 5 12.49 -55.61 14.97
CA HIS A 5 13.11 -54.54 15.79
C HIS A 5 14.63 -54.48 16.05
N ARG A 6 15.31 -53.51 15.41
CA ARG A 6 15.92 -52.28 16.02
C ARG A 6 16.80 -51.52 14.99
N PRO A 7 16.75 -50.17 14.90
CA PRO A 7 17.73 -49.39 14.13
C PRO A 7 18.96 -49.07 14.98
N THR A 8 20.14 -49.51 14.56
CA THR A 8 21.42 -49.15 15.18
C THR A 8 21.93 -47.82 14.64
N TRP A 9 21.90 -46.79 15.49
CA TRP A 9 22.70 -45.58 15.30
C TRP A 9 24.06 -45.81 15.99
N ALA A 10 25.10 -46.02 15.20
CA ALA A 10 26.48 -46.06 15.68
C ALA A 10 27.32 -45.11 14.82
N PRO A 11 27.75 -43.94 15.34
CA PRO A 11 28.74 -43.12 14.65
C PRO A 11 30.10 -43.84 14.66
N ALA A 12 30.80 -43.74 13.54
CA ALA A 12 32.10 -44.37 13.30
C ALA A 12 33.11 -44.04 14.43
N LYS A 13 33.63 -45.07 15.09
CA LYS A 13 34.82 -44.98 15.95
C LYS A 13 36.06 -45.18 15.08
N GLY A 14 36.91 -44.16 15.00
CA GLY A 14 38.24 -44.27 14.40
C GLY A 14 39.16 -45.12 15.29
N HIS A 15 39.89 -46.04 14.65
CA HIS A 15 40.92 -46.86 15.26
C HIS A 15 42.15 -46.03 15.66
N GLU A 16 42.76 -46.36 16.79
CA GLU A 16 44.09 -45.87 17.19
C GLU A 16 45.17 -46.62 16.39
N GLU A 17 45.97 -45.90 15.61
CA GLU A 17 47.26 -46.38 15.11
C GLU A 17 48.42 -45.68 15.84
N GLN A 18 49.44 -46.48 16.09
CA GLN A 18 50.63 -46.20 16.88
C GLN A 18 51.58 -45.20 16.20
N GLY A 19 52.10 -44.25 16.98
CA GLY A 19 53.43 -43.67 16.76
C GLY A 19 53.50 -42.49 15.78
N GLY A 20 53.31 -41.27 16.30
CA GLY A 20 53.69 -40.05 15.60
C GLY A 20 53.13 -38.79 16.27
N MET A 21 54.03 -37.93 16.75
CA MET A 21 53.83 -36.65 17.45
C MET A 21 52.48 -35.93 17.18
N ARG A 22 51.73 -35.62 18.25
CA ARG A 22 50.46 -34.85 18.21
C ARG A 22 50.69 -33.42 17.69
N ILE A 23 50.13 -33.07 16.52
CA ILE A 23 50.13 -31.68 15.99
C ILE A 23 48.71 -31.03 16.01
N TYR A 24 47.67 -31.72 16.49
CA TYR A 24 46.36 -31.09 16.69
C TYR A 24 45.82 -31.43 18.08
N ALA A 25 45.93 -30.48 19.01
CA ALA A 25 45.02 -30.43 20.14
C ALA A 25 43.65 -29.96 19.60
N PRO A 26 42.53 -30.64 19.91
CA PRO A 26 41.22 -30.13 19.54
C PRO A 26 41.04 -28.74 20.17
N SER A 27 40.83 -27.74 19.32
CA SER A 27 40.46 -26.39 19.73
C SER A 27 39.22 -26.49 20.64
N ARG A 28 39.35 -26.01 21.88
CA ARG A 28 38.24 -25.83 22.83
C ARG A 28 37.43 -24.55 22.53
N MET A 29 37.41 -24.06 21.30
CA MET A 29 36.55 -22.93 20.94
C MET A 29 35.17 -23.47 20.54
N GLN A 30 34.25 -23.49 21.50
CA GLN A 30 32.82 -23.59 21.25
C GLN A 30 32.28 -22.19 20.95
N SER A 31 31.39 -22.08 19.95
CA SER A 31 30.64 -20.86 19.68
C SER A 31 29.77 -20.52 20.90
N VAL A 32 29.79 -19.26 21.34
CA VAL A 32 28.97 -18.75 22.45
C VAL A 32 27.47 -18.97 22.22
N LYS A 33 27.05 -19.15 20.96
CA LYS A 33 25.65 -19.41 20.58
C LYS A 33 25.20 -20.87 20.79
N ASP A 34 26.13 -21.81 20.99
CA ASP A 34 25.84 -23.24 21.17
C ASP A 34 25.92 -23.69 22.63
N LEU A 35 26.17 -22.76 23.56
CA LEU A 35 26.09 -23.03 25.00
C LEU A 35 24.62 -22.98 25.45
N PRO A 36 24.14 -23.97 26.23
CA PRO A 36 22.82 -23.92 26.83
C PRO A 36 22.66 -22.64 27.66
N GLY A 37 21.76 -21.75 27.22
CA GLY A 37 21.65 -20.38 27.75
C GLY A 37 21.27 -20.28 29.24
N GLN A 38 20.87 -21.37 29.88
CA GLN A 38 20.59 -21.41 31.33
C GLN A 38 20.95 -22.78 31.92
N THR A 39 22.13 -22.89 32.52
CA THR A 39 22.56 -24.06 33.32
C THR A 39 22.30 -23.88 34.82
N LYS A 40 21.67 -22.76 35.22
CA LYS A 40 21.28 -22.48 36.60
C LYS A 40 19.84 -21.97 36.63
N LEU A 41 19.00 -22.62 37.45
CA LEU A 41 17.71 -22.08 37.86
C LEU A 41 17.92 -20.69 38.48
N LYS A 42 17.26 -19.68 37.90
CA LYS A 42 17.25 -18.32 38.46
C LYS A 42 16.36 -18.31 39.69
N PHE A 43 16.94 -18.14 40.87
CA PHE A 43 16.19 -17.78 42.07
C PHE A 43 15.80 -16.30 42.01
N ARG A 44 14.67 -15.94 42.61
CA ARG A 44 14.18 -14.55 42.65
C ARG A 44 15.22 -13.62 43.23
N GLN A 45 15.44 -12.51 42.56
CA GLN A 45 16.34 -11.44 43.03
C GLN A 45 15.62 -10.61 44.11
N PRO A 46 16.33 -10.10 45.13
CA PRO A 46 15.77 -9.17 46.11
C PRO A 46 15.10 -7.97 45.40
N GLY A 47 13.79 -7.81 45.58
CA GLY A 47 12.99 -6.76 44.91
C GLY A 47 12.00 -7.27 43.85
N GLN A 48 12.03 -8.56 43.50
CA GLN A 48 10.98 -9.20 42.68
C GLN A 48 9.92 -9.85 43.59
N ASN A 49 9.09 -9.00 44.21
CA ASN A 49 8.01 -9.46 45.09
C ASN A 49 6.78 -9.89 44.27
N THR A 50 6.03 -10.86 44.77
CA THR A 50 4.70 -11.22 44.24
C THR A 50 3.64 -10.18 44.55
N GLU A 51 2.54 -10.18 43.81
CA GLU A 51 1.38 -9.32 44.09
C GLU A 51 0.86 -9.50 45.53
N GLU A 52 0.92 -10.71 46.09
CA GLU A 52 0.54 -10.98 47.49
C GLU A 52 1.53 -10.37 48.50
N GLU A 53 2.84 -10.40 48.22
CA GLU A 53 3.88 -9.78 49.06
C GLU A 53 3.88 -8.24 48.98
N LEU A 54 3.41 -7.68 47.86
CA LEU A 54 3.21 -6.24 47.68
C LEU A 54 1.97 -5.72 48.43
N ARG A 55 0.92 -6.55 48.56
CA ARG A 55 -0.28 -6.21 49.33
C ARG A 55 -0.06 -6.18 50.84
N GLY A 56 0.90 -6.94 51.37
CA GLY A 56 1.22 -6.99 52.80
C GLY A 56 2.28 -5.99 53.27
N GLY A 57 2.93 -5.26 52.37
CA GLY A 57 4.01 -4.33 52.71
C GLY A 57 3.51 -2.92 52.94
N ASP A 58 4.00 -2.25 53.99
CA ASP A 58 3.83 -0.80 54.15
C ASP A 58 4.66 -0.07 53.09
N MET A 59 4.01 0.18 51.95
CA MET A 59 4.61 0.81 50.77
C MET A 59 4.97 2.28 51.04
N ARG A 60 4.32 2.91 52.01
CA ARG A 60 4.53 4.32 52.37
C ARG A 60 5.86 4.49 53.10
N SER A 61 6.13 3.68 54.12
CA SER A 61 7.41 3.70 54.84
C SER A 61 8.61 3.38 53.92
N LYS A 62 8.43 2.46 52.96
CA LYS A 62 9.46 2.11 51.97
C LYS A 62 9.71 3.22 50.95
N LEU A 63 8.69 4.01 50.60
CA LEU A 63 8.82 5.16 49.72
C LEU A 63 9.58 6.28 50.44
N GLU A 64 9.21 6.59 51.68
CA GLU A 64 9.85 7.60 52.52
C GLU A 64 11.35 7.31 52.75
N GLU A 65 11.72 6.04 52.96
CA GLU A 65 13.12 5.67 53.11
C GLU A 65 13.92 5.79 51.79
N LYS A 66 13.27 5.56 50.64
CA LYS A 66 13.88 5.73 49.31
C LYS A 66 14.05 7.20 48.95
N GLU A 67 13.06 8.03 49.26
CA GLU A 67 13.15 9.49 49.09
C GLU A 67 14.25 10.05 49.97
N ARG A 68 14.31 9.68 51.25
CA ARG A 68 15.41 10.09 52.14
C ARG A 68 16.79 9.71 51.60
N LYS A 69 16.93 8.51 51.00
CA LYS A 69 18.18 8.06 50.36
C LYS A 69 18.49 8.80 49.06
N HIS A 70 17.46 9.20 48.31
CA HIS A 70 17.64 9.97 47.08
C HIS A 70 18.12 11.39 47.40
N PHE A 71 17.51 12.05 48.39
CA PHE A 71 17.85 13.41 48.81
C PHE A 71 19.14 13.49 49.64
N LEU A 72 19.58 12.40 50.29
CA LEU A 72 20.94 12.33 50.88
C LEU A 72 22.05 12.21 49.83
N LYS A 73 21.73 11.77 48.61
CA LYS A 73 22.69 11.53 47.53
C LYS A 73 22.90 12.78 46.65
N THR A 74 21.88 13.61 46.56
CA THR A 74 21.94 14.94 45.96
C THR A 74 22.35 15.90 47.08
N LYS A 75 23.43 16.67 46.96
CA LYS A 75 23.89 17.59 48.04
C LYS A 75 22.92 18.78 48.24
N SER A 76 21.67 18.55 48.63
CA SER A 76 20.76 19.57 49.17
C SER A 76 20.80 19.45 50.69
N THR A 77 21.19 20.53 51.36
CA THR A 77 21.24 20.62 52.83
C THR A 77 19.95 21.24 53.36
N ASN A 78 18.80 20.59 53.19
CA ASN A 78 17.70 20.54 54.17
C ASN A 78 16.47 19.81 53.62
N PHE A 79 16.38 18.50 53.88
CA PHE A 79 15.24 17.66 53.52
C PHE A 79 13.91 18.11 54.17
N GLU A 80 13.95 18.70 55.37
CA GLU A 80 12.72 19.07 56.09
C GLU A 80 12.11 20.39 55.59
N GLU A 81 12.91 21.35 55.12
CA GLU A 81 12.39 22.64 54.62
C GLU A 81 11.74 22.52 53.24
N GLU A 82 12.38 21.82 52.29
CA GLU A 82 11.81 21.60 50.94
C GLU A 82 10.50 20.78 51.02
N ARG A 83 10.43 19.82 51.96
CA ARG A 83 9.21 19.03 52.17
C ARG A 83 8.09 19.84 52.81
N GLU A 84 8.40 20.76 53.72
CA GLU A 84 7.41 21.67 54.30
C GLU A 84 6.86 22.65 53.26
N GLU A 85 7.68 23.12 52.30
CA GLU A 85 7.20 23.95 51.18
C GLU A 85 6.26 23.17 50.25
N ASP A 86 6.61 21.94 49.86
CA ASP A 86 5.76 21.10 49.02
C ASP A 86 4.44 20.71 49.71
N LEU A 87 4.47 20.45 51.02
CA LEU A 87 3.27 20.18 51.82
C LEU A 87 2.37 21.42 51.93
N ARG A 88 2.95 22.63 52.08
CA ARG A 88 2.19 23.89 52.07
C ARG A 88 1.58 24.16 50.69
N LEU A 89 2.28 23.84 49.61
CA LEU A 89 1.76 23.91 48.25
C LEU A 89 0.58 22.96 48.05
N LEU A 90 0.66 21.73 48.54
CA LEU A 90 -0.45 20.77 48.49
C LEU A 90 -1.64 21.17 49.38
N GLU A 91 -1.39 21.73 50.57
CA GLU A 91 -2.45 22.22 51.46
C GLU A 91 -3.13 23.47 50.91
N SER A 92 -2.42 24.35 50.21
CA SER A 92 -3.03 25.51 49.53
C SER A 92 -3.93 25.11 48.35
N VAL A 93 -3.57 24.04 47.63
CA VAL A 93 -4.41 23.46 46.57
C VAL A 93 -5.63 22.74 47.17
N ALA A 94 -5.50 22.15 48.36
CA ALA A 94 -6.61 21.53 49.08
C ALA A 94 -7.57 22.56 49.71
N ALA A 95 -7.05 23.69 50.20
CA ALA A 95 -7.85 24.78 50.76
C ALA A 95 -8.66 25.54 49.69
N ALA A 96 -8.18 25.59 48.45
CA ALA A 96 -8.93 26.11 47.31
C ALA A 96 -10.11 25.22 46.87
N ALA A 97 -10.21 23.99 47.41
CA ALA A 97 -11.14 22.97 46.95
C ALA A 97 -12.23 22.56 47.96
N GLY A 98 -12.47 23.31 49.06
CA GLY A 98 -13.55 22.94 49.97
C GLY A 98 -14.01 24.01 50.96
N ASP A 99 -15.20 24.57 50.72
CA ASP A 99 -16.18 24.81 51.77
C ASP A 99 -17.58 24.34 51.29
N GLY A 100 -18.30 23.64 52.15
CA GLY A 100 -19.59 23.00 51.84
C GLY A 100 -19.70 21.57 52.38
N GLY A 101 -19.78 21.44 53.71
CA GLY A 101 -19.78 20.16 54.42
C GLY A 101 -21.08 19.34 54.38
N GLY A 102 -20.95 18.07 54.81
CA GLY A 102 -22.02 17.30 55.45
C GLY A 102 -22.39 15.95 54.83
N GLY A 103 -21.76 14.87 55.32
CA GLY A 103 -22.43 13.57 55.50
C GLY A 103 -22.23 12.47 54.43
N GLY A 104 -21.17 11.66 54.59
CA GLY A 104 -21.09 10.22 54.31
C GLY A 104 -21.44 9.66 52.93
N ALA A 105 -20.43 9.34 52.10
CA ALA A 105 -20.43 8.20 51.16
C ALA A 105 -19.05 7.98 50.50
N ALA A 106 -18.63 6.72 50.36
CA ALA A 106 -17.55 6.26 49.49
C ALA A 106 -18.07 6.00 48.05
N PRO A 107 -17.19 5.65 47.08
CA PRO A 107 -16.29 6.51 46.32
C PRO A 107 -16.89 6.90 44.95
N ARG A 108 -16.62 8.12 44.45
CA ARG A 108 -17.11 8.56 43.12
C ARG A 108 -16.04 8.41 42.04
N THR A 109 -16.37 7.57 41.07
CA THR A 109 -15.73 7.36 39.77
C THR A 109 -15.72 8.66 38.96
N LEU A 110 -14.55 9.06 38.46
CA LEU A 110 -14.36 10.22 37.59
C LEU A 110 -14.92 9.94 36.19
N VAL A 111 -15.94 10.72 35.83
CA VAL A 111 -16.45 10.85 34.46
C VAL A 111 -15.92 12.18 33.91
N PRO A 112 -15.21 12.21 32.78
CA PRO A 112 -15.02 13.44 32.03
C PRO A 112 -16.25 13.67 31.16
N LYS A 113 -17.00 14.74 31.44
CA LYS A 113 -18.00 15.29 30.54
C LYS A 113 -17.76 16.78 30.38
N ALA A 114 -17.55 17.21 29.14
CA ALA A 114 -18.10 18.46 28.64
C ALA A 114 -18.26 18.33 27.13
N VAL A 115 -19.51 18.19 26.69
CA VAL A 115 -20.02 18.86 25.50
C VAL A 115 -21.37 19.44 25.92
N ASP A 116 -21.49 20.72 25.60
CA ASP A 116 -22.63 21.63 25.54
C ASP A 116 -24.04 21.12 25.90
N ALA A 117 -24.71 21.92 26.72
CA ALA A 117 -26.17 21.99 26.79
C ALA A 117 -26.57 23.46 26.93
N ASP A 118 -27.45 23.87 26.02
CA ASP A 118 -28.01 25.21 25.83
C ASP A 118 -28.94 25.66 26.98
N ASP A 119 -29.00 27.00 27.12
CA ASP A 119 -30.11 27.90 27.45
C ASP A 119 -31.34 27.39 28.21
N GLU A 120 -31.58 27.99 29.39
CA GLU A 120 -32.86 28.56 29.85
C GLU A 120 -32.59 29.44 31.09
N ASP A 121 -32.86 30.75 31.03
CA ASP A 121 -33.73 31.45 32.01
C ASP A 121 -33.80 32.99 31.80
N ASP A 122 -35.01 33.48 32.06
CA ASP A 122 -35.55 34.84 31.92
C ASP A 122 -35.07 35.88 32.97
N ALA A 123 -35.27 37.16 32.59
CA ALA A 123 -35.66 38.33 33.39
C ALA A 123 -34.59 39.32 33.96
N ASP A 124 -34.62 40.52 33.36
CA ASP A 124 -34.56 41.90 33.91
C ASP A 124 -33.63 42.23 35.11
N ASP A 125 -32.69 43.19 34.97
CA ASP A 125 -32.91 44.65 35.20
C ASP A 125 -31.60 45.50 35.17
N SER A 126 -31.71 46.70 34.58
CA SER A 126 -30.94 47.95 34.80
C SER A 126 -29.49 48.20 34.29
N ASP A 127 -29.41 49.20 33.39
CA ASP A 127 -28.40 50.23 33.04
C ASP A 127 -27.03 50.31 33.76
N SER A 128 -25.94 50.50 32.98
CA SER A 128 -25.00 51.66 33.04
C SER A 128 -23.77 51.54 32.10
N SER A 129 -23.68 52.47 31.13
CA SER A 129 -22.50 53.22 30.57
C SER A 129 -21.08 52.64 30.34
N ASP A 130 -20.53 53.02 29.18
CA ASP A 130 -19.13 53.31 28.76
C ASP A 130 -18.11 52.15 28.77
N SER A 131 -17.56 51.72 27.61
CA SER A 131 -16.54 52.34 26.73
C SER A 131 -15.11 52.09 27.21
N ASP A 132 -14.30 51.58 26.28
CA ASP A 132 -12.84 51.42 26.27
C ASP A 132 -12.27 50.08 26.75
N ASP A 133 -12.28 49.05 25.90
CA ASP A 133 -11.45 47.81 26.06
C ASP A 133 -11.09 47.15 24.70
N GLU A 134 -11.08 47.88 23.57
CA GLU A 134 -10.69 47.32 22.25
C GLU A 134 -9.15 47.24 22.04
N ASP A 135 -8.35 47.96 22.84
CA ASP A 135 -6.89 47.99 22.68
C ASP A 135 -6.19 46.76 23.34
N ASP A 136 -6.75 46.23 24.43
CA ASP A 136 -6.17 45.11 25.19
C ASP A 136 -6.32 43.75 24.45
N GLU A 137 -7.43 43.55 23.71
CA GLU A 137 -7.66 42.34 22.92
C GLU A 137 -6.73 42.27 21.69
N ALA A 138 -6.45 43.43 21.09
CA ALA A 138 -5.52 43.55 19.97
C ALA A 138 -4.06 43.29 20.39
N GLU A 139 -3.63 43.77 21.57
CA GLU A 139 -2.29 43.49 22.10
C GLU A 139 -2.11 42.00 22.45
N LEU A 140 -3.13 41.34 23.01
CA LEU A 140 -3.07 39.91 23.35
C LEU A 140 -2.99 39.01 22.10
N LEU A 141 -3.70 39.37 21.03
CA LEU A 141 -3.62 38.65 19.75
C LEU A 141 -2.24 38.82 19.08
N ALA A 142 -1.66 40.02 19.15
CA ALA A 142 -0.32 40.27 18.64
C ALA A 142 0.77 39.51 19.43
N GLU A 143 0.63 39.41 20.76
CA GLU A 143 1.54 38.63 21.62
C GLU A 143 1.42 37.12 21.32
N LEU A 144 0.20 36.62 21.06
CA LEU A 144 -0.04 35.23 20.64
C LEU A 144 0.59 34.90 19.28
N GLU A 145 0.51 35.81 18.32
CA GLU A 145 1.18 35.65 17.02
C GLU A 145 2.70 35.66 17.15
N ARG A 146 3.26 36.49 18.04
CA ARG A 146 4.69 36.50 18.35
C ARG A 146 5.14 35.16 18.94
N ILE A 147 4.39 34.62 19.90
CA ILE A 147 4.69 33.31 20.53
C ILE A 147 4.56 32.16 19.52
N LYS A 148 3.57 32.20 18.62
CA LYS A 148 3.43 31.21 17.54
C LYS A 148 4.62 31.27 16.58
N ARG A 149 5.10 32.46 16.23
CA ARG A 149 6.26 32.64 15.36
C ARG A 149 7.55 32.13 16.01
N GLU A 150 7.78 32.45 17.28
CA GLU A 150 8.95 31.97 18.03
C GLU A 150 8.96 30.44 18.16
N ARG A 151 7.79 29.81 18.43
CA ARG A 151 7.68 28.34 18.48
C ARG A 151 7.88 27.70 17.11
N ALA A 152 7.43 28.33 16.03
CA ALA A 152 7.65 27.84 14.67
C ALA A 152 9.14 27.92 14.27
N GLU A 153 9.83 29.00 14.64
CA GLU A 153 11.27 29.15 14.42
C GLU A 153 12.09 28.15 15.24
N GLU A 154 11.72 27.91 16.51
CA GLU A 154 12.39 26.91 17.34
C GLU A 154 12.16 25.47 16.83
N ALA A 155 10.94 25.17 16.38
CA ALA A 155 10.61 23.89 15.74
C ALA A 155 11.38 23.70 14.42
N ALA A 156 11.49 24.74 13.59
CA ALA A 156 12.27 24.72 12.36
C ALA A 156 13.77 24.52 12.63
N ARG A 157 14.31 25.18 13.65
CA ARG A 157 15.71 25.01 14.08
C ARG A 157 15.97 23.58 14.56
N LYS A 158 15.07 23.02 15.37
CA LYS A 158 15.17 21.64 15.87
C LYS A 158 15.01 20.60 14.76
N ALA A 159 14.14 20.86 13.79
CA ALA A 159 13.99 20.02 12.60
C ALA A 159 15.23 20.06 11.70
N ALA A 160 15.83 21.23 11.51
CA ALA A 160 17.09 21.37 10.76
C ALA A 160 18.27 20.66 11.46
N GLU A 161 18.35 20.76 12.80
CA GLU A 161 19.38 20.06 13.58
C GLU A 161 19.19 18.53 13.54
N ALA A 162 17.93 18.05 13.60
CA ALA A 162 17.61 16.63 13.45
C ALA A 162 17.93 16.11 12.03
N ALA A 163 17.62 16.90 11.00
CA ALA A 163 17.95 16.57 9.61
C ALA A 163 19.47 16.51 9.38
N ALA A 164 20.22 17.49 9.91
CA ALA A 164 21.68 17.49 9.82
C ALA A 164 22.31 16.30 10.57
N LYS A 165 21.73 15.90 11.70
CA LYS A 165 22.16 14.71 12.44
C LYS A 165 21.86 13.41 11.67
N ALA A 166 20.69 13.30 11.05
CA ALA A 166 20.32 12.17 10.23
C ALA A 166 21.22 12.05 8.99
N GLU A 167 21.53 13.17 8.33
CA GLU A 167 22.46 13.20 7.20
C GLU A 167 23.88 12.81 7.62
N ALA A 168 24.33 13.23 8.81
CA ALA A 168 25.63 12.81 9.36
C ALA A 168 25.67 11.31 9.71
N GLU A 169 24.58 10.74 10.21
CA GLU A 169 24.45 9.30 10.48
C GLU A 169 24.42 8.48 9.18
N GLU A 170 23.71 8.96 8.15
CA GLU A 170 23.67 8.35 6.81
C GLU A 170 25.05 8.40 6.15
N GLN A 171 25.76 9.53 6.22
CA GLN A 171 27.14 9.63 5.73
C GLN A 171 28.09 8.69 6.50
N ALA A 172 27.90 8.51 7.82
CA ALA A 172 28.68 7.58 8.61
C ALA A 172 28.40 6.10 8.23
N GLU A 173 27.15 5.74 7.93
CA GLU A 173 26.80 4.41 7.39
C GLU A 173 27.37 4.18 5.99
N LEU A 174 27.33 5.19 5.12
CA LEU A 174 27.90 5.14 3.77
C LEU A 174 29.42 4.90 3.80
N VAL A 175 30.11 5.53 4.75
CA VAL A 175 31.55 5.33 5.00
C VAL A 175 31.84 3.96 5.64
N ARG A 176 30.91 3.41 6.44
CA ARG A 176 31.04 2.08 7.05
C ARG A 176 30.82 0.94 6.05
N GLY A 177 29.94 1.12 5.08
CA GLY A 177 29.58 0.12 4.06
C GLY A 177 30.52 0.07 2.84
N ASN A 178 31.35 1.10 2.62
CA ASN A 178 32.20 1.20 1.44
C ASN A 178 33.70 0.97 1.77
N PRO A 179 34.28 -0.19 1.41
CA PRO A 179 35.68 -0.51 1.73
C PRO A 179 36.71 0.45 1.06
N LEU A 180 36.34 1.13 -0.04
CA LEU A 180 37.21 2.11 -0.73
C LEU A 180 37.29 3.47 0.00
N LEU A 181 36.30 3.81 0.84
CA LEU A 181 36.31 5.01 1.67
C LEU A 181 37.06 4.78 2.99
N GLN A 182 37.01 3.55 3.53
CA GLN A 182 37.82 3.14 4.68
C GLN A 182 39.32 3.15 4.35
N GLU A 183 39.73 2.77 3.14
CA GLU A 183 41.13 2.88 2.69
C GLU A 183 41.65 4.32 2.66
N LYS A 184 40.79 5.30 2.34
CA LYS A 184 41.18 6.72 2.33
C LYS A 184 41.30 7.33 3.74
N LEU A 185 40.52 6.84 4.71
CA LEU A 185 40.60 7.25 6.12
C LEU A 185 41.76 6.55 6.86
N ALA A 186 42.07 5.31 6.52
CA ALA A 186 43.23 4.59 7.06
C ALA A 186 44.58 5.16 6.56
N ALA A 187 44.59 5.94 5.49
CA ALA A 187 45.78 6.61 4.96
C ALA A 187 46.19 7.88 5.74
N GLN A 188 45.44 8.28 6.78
CA GLN A 188 45.75 9.45 7.62
C GLN A 188 46.51 9.12 8.92
N ASP A 189 46.77 7.85 9.22
CA ASP A 189 47.65 7.43 10.32
C ASP A 189 49.01 6.95 9.75
N PRO A 190 50.15 7.57 10.11
CA PRO A 190 51.45 7.25 9.53
C PRO A 190 52.05 5.92 10.02
N SER A 191 51.32 5.13 10.83
CA SER A 191 51.90 3.97 11.54
C SER A 191 51.54 2.58 10.99
N PHE A 192 50.70 2.43 9.96
CA PHE A 192 50.33 1.10 9.45
C PHE A 192 50.48 0.95 7.93
N ALA A 193 51.71 0.71 7.49
CA ALA A 193 52.01 0.31 6.12
C ALA A 193 51.98 -1.22 5.96
N LEU A 194 50.83 -1.80 5.58
CA LEU A 194 50.81 -3.19 5.10
C LEU A 194 51.04 -3.21 3.58
N LYS A 195 52.31 -3.18 3.17
CA LYS A 195 52.71 -3.57 1.81
C LYS A 195 52.77 -5.10 1.74
N ARG A 196 51.72 -5.74 1.22
CA ARG A 196 51.85 -7.08 0.66
C ARG A 196 51.26 -7.09 -0.74
N ARG A 197 52.06 -7.48 -1.72
CA ARG A 197 51.54 -7.78 -3.04
C ARG A 197 51.10 -9.24 -3.07
N TRP A 198 50.14 -9.55 -3.93
CA TRP A 198 49.63 -10.92 -4.11
C TRP A 198 50.71 -11.92 -4.56
N ASP A 199 51.82 -11.43 -5.12
CA ASP A 199 53.02 -12.17 -5.54
C ASP A 199 54.04 -12.42 -4.41
N ASP A 200 53.80 -11.94 -3.18
CA ASP A 200 54.63 -12.24 -2.00
C ASP A 200 54.23 -13.54 -1.27
N ASP A 201 53.19 -14.23 -1.74
CA ASP A 201 52.76 -15.52 -1.19
C ASP A 201 53.67 -16.67 -1.65
N VAL A 202 53.97 -17.59 -0.73
CA VAL A 202 54.97 -18.65 -0.93
C VAL A 202 54.55 -19.63 -2.04
N VAL A 203 53.23 -19.72 -2.29
CA VAL A 203 52.61 -20.57 -3.32
C VAL A 203 52.84 -20.04 -4.74
N PHE A 204 52.98 -18.72 -4.92
CA PHE A 204 53.10 -18.07 -6.24
C PHE A 204 54.53 -17.62 -6.59
N LYS A 205 55.47 -17.80 -5.67
CA LYS A 205 56.88 -17.36 -5.79
C LYS A 205 57.66 -18.04 -6.93
N ASN A 206 57.21 -19.21 -7.39
CA ASN A 206 57.83 -19.94 -8.49
C ASN A 206 57.25 -19.58 -9.87
N GLN A 207 56.09 -18.91 -9.94
CA GLN A 207 55.44 -18.55 -11.21
C GLN A 207 55.87 -17.19 -11.77
N THR A 208 56.67 -16.41 -11.04
CA THR A 208 57.09 -15.05 -11.43
C THR A 208 58.62 -14.90 -11.66
N ARG A 209 59.37 -16.01 -11.74
CA ARG A 209 60.79 -15.99 -12.13
C ARG A 209 60.94 -15.62 -13.61
N GLY A 210 60.96 -14.33 -13.92
CA GLY A 210 61.37 -13.85 -15.25
C GLY A 210 60.88 -12.46 -15.65
N GLU A 211 59.92 -11.86 -14.96
CA GLU A 211 59.38 -10.57 -15.41
C GLU A 211 60.16 -9.35 -14.88
N PRO A 212 60.57 -8.41 -15.74
CA PRO A 212 61.28 -7.21 -15.31
C PRO A 212 60.35 -6.24 -14.57
N LYS A 213 60.71 -5.88 -13.33
CA LYS A 213 59.96 -4.89 -12.53
C LYS A 213 60.16 -3.47 -13.07
N ALA A 214 59.11 -2.89 -13.64
CA ALA A 214 59.12 -1.50 -14.11
C ALA A 214 59.19 -0.49 -12.94
N GLN A 215 60.08 0.51 -13.05
CA GLN A 215 60.19 1.63 -12.11
C GLN A 215 58.97 2.57 -12.23
N LYS A 216 58.37 2.92 -11.08
CA LYS A 216 57.25 3.87 -11.03
C LYS A 216 57.71 5.28 -11.39
N ARG A 217 57.22 5.80 -12.51
CA ARG A 217 57.31 7.22 -12.88
C ARG A 217 56.05 7.92 -12.38
N PHE A 218 56.20 8.86 -11.46
CA PHE A 218 55.10 9.70 -11.00
C PHE A 218 54.81 10.72 -12.10
N ILE A 219 53.60 10.70 -12.67
CA ILE A 219 53.11 11.74 -13.58
C ILE A 219 51.78 12.21 -13.02
N ASN A 220 51.77 13.48 -12.60
CA ASN A 220 50.58 14.23 -12.24
C ASN A 220 50.05 14.83 -13.55
N ASP A 221 48.97 14.28 -14.12
CA ASP A 221 48.19 15.05 -15.07
C ASP A 221 46.74 14.57 -15.16
N THR A 222 45.85 15.53 -14.94
CA THR A 222 44.41 15.47 -15.09
C THR A 222 44.03 15.30 -16.56
N ILE A 223 43.16 14.30 -16.83
CA ILE A 223 42.40 14.12 -18.08
C ILE A 223 43.27 13.72 -19.29
N ARG A 224 43.24 12.42 -19.65
CA ARG A 224 43.11 11.91 -21.04
C ARG A 224 43.28 10.38 -21.09
N ASN A 225 42.17 9.67 -21.29
CA ASN A 225 42.20 8.37 -21.95
C ASN A 225 41.44 8.53 -23.28
N ASP A 226 41.97 7.99 -24.38
CA ASP A 226 41.46 8.20 -25.76
C ASP A 226 39.99 7.79 -25.94
N PHE A 227 39.49 6.94 -25.05
CA PHE A 227 38.09 6.58 -24.94
C PHE A 227 37.20 7.79 -24.60
N HIS A 228 37.61 8.64 -23.66
CA HIS A 228 36.85 9.83 -23.24
C HIS A 228 36.81 10.91 -24.33
N ARG A 229 37.86 11.01 -25.15
CA ARG A 229 37.92 11.99 -26.25
C ARG A 229 36.95 11.60 -27.38
N ARG A 230 36.90 10.32 -27.74
CA ARG A 230 35.94 9.79 -28.74
C ARG A 230 34.50 9.80 -28.25
N PHE A 231 34.28 9.63 -26.94
CA PHE A 231 32.96 9.70 -26.32
C PHE A 231 32.41 11.13 -26.35
N LEU A 232 33.22 12.14 -26.03
CA LEU A 232 32.81 13.55 -26.04
C LEU A 232 32.63 14.12 -27.47
N GLU A 233 33.45 13.71 -28.44
CA GLU A 233 33.30 14.11 -29.84
C GLU A 233 32.01 13.56 -30.49
N ARG A 234 31.56 12.39 -30.06
CA ARG A 234 30.39 11.74 -30.67
C ARG A 234 29.05 12.20 -30.08
N TYR A 235 29.04 12.68 -28.83
CA TYR A 235 27.79 12.87 -28.09
C TYR A 235 27.55 14.26 -27.48
N VAL A 236 28.52 15.20 -27.43
CA VAL A 236 28.36 16.43 -26.60
C VAL A 236 28.70 17.77 -27.28
N ARG A 237 28.71 17.92 -28.61
CA ARG A 237 28.82 19.28 -29.20
C ARG A 237 27.88 19.59 -30.38
N LEU A 238 26.80 20.28 -30.03
CA LEU A 238 26.09 21.31 -30.80
C LEU A 238 25.80 22.41 -29.75
N ARG A 239 26.16 23.70 -29.85
CA ARG A 239 26.46 24.60 -30.97
C ARG A 239 27.34 25.75 -30.46
N GLN A 240 28.13 26.35 -31.34
CA GLN A 240 28.18 27.81 -31.58
C GLN A 240 29.24 28.10 -32.65
N ALA A 241 28.82 28.69 -33.77
CA ALA A 241 29.68 29.38 -34.72
C ALA A 241 28.92 30.59 -35.28
N PRO A 242 29.54 31.78 -35.37
CA PRO A 242 28.97 32.95 -36.03
C PRO A 242 29.41 33.08 -37.50
N CYS A 243 28.62 33.89 -38.21
CA CYS A 243 28.71 34.43 -39.57
C CYS A 243 30.08 34.40 -40.30
N SER A 244 30.07 33.93 -41.56
CA SER A 244 30.20 34.72 -42.81
C SER A 244 30.74 33.89 -43.97
N GLY A 245 30.21 34.10 -45.18
CA GLY A 245 30.83 33.65 -46.45
C GLY A 245 30.03 32.63 -47.29
N ARG A 246 29.35 33.14 -48.35
CA ARG A 246 28.95 32.40 -49.57
C ARG A 246 30.22 31.99 -50.37
N PRO A 247 30.21 31.04 -51.35
CA PRO A 247 29.09 30.75 -52.27
C PRO A 247 28.90 29.29 -52.80
N THR A 248 27.80 29.17 -53.58
CA THR A 248 27.54 28.32 -54.78
C THR A 248 27.05 26.86 -54.68
N LEU A 249 25.77 26.73 -55.11
CA LEU A 249 25.18 25.80 -56.09
C LEU A 249 25.08 24.29 -55.77
N SER A 250 23.83 23.85 -55.54
CA SER A 250 23.08 22.95 -56.43
C SER A 250 22.28 21.87 -55.69
N ALA A 251 20.97 21.91 -55.94
CA ALA A 251 20.03 20.79 -56.04
C ALA A 251 19.33 20.22 -54.79
N ARG A 252 17.99 20.33 -54.88
CA ARG A 252 16.91 19.43 -54.45
C ARG A 252 16.17 19.74 -53.14
N HIS A 253 14.96 20.26 -53.38
CA HIS A 253 13.79 20.27 -52.52
C HIS A 253 13.59 18.93 -51.79
N ARG A 254 13.37 19.00 -50.47
CA ARG A 254 12.36 18.27 -49.67
C ARG A 254 12.78 18.29 -48.20
N THR A 255 12.40 19.32 -47.44
CA THR A 255 12.32 19.27 -45.96
C THR A 255 11.81 20.61 -45.40
N THR A 256 10.55 20.94 -45.67
CA THR A 256 9.87 22.07 -44.99
C THR A 256 8.44 21.74 -44.56
N ALA A 257 8.12 20.45 -44.41
CA ALA A 257 6.82 19.97 -43.95
C ALA A 257 6.82 19.39 -42.52
N TRP A 258 7.99 19.08 -41.94
CA TRP A 258 8.05 18.42 -40.61
C TRP A 258 8.13 19.38 -39.41
N ARG A 259 8.71 20.57 -39.57
CA ARG A 259 8.86 21.54 -38.45
C ARG A 259 7.67 22.47 -38.23
N ARG A 260 6.77 22.60 -39.21
CA ARG A 260 5.51 23.36 -39.04
C ARG A 260 4.41 22.54 -38.36
N SER A 261 4.50 21.21 -38.40
CA SER A 261 3.54 20.33 -37.74
C SER A 261 3.72 20.23 -36.23
N GLN A 262 4.92 20.48 -35.67
CA GLN A 262 5.13 20.46 -34.21
C GLN A 262 4.73 21.76 -33.52
N ILE A 263 4.86 22.92 -34.18
CA ILE A 263 4.55 24.22 -33.57
C ILE A 263 3.03 24.51 -33.58
N ILE A 264 2.26 23.84 -34.44
CA ILE A 264 0.80 24.01 -34.51
C ILE A 264 0.04 23.04 -33.57
N VAL A 265 0.67 21.95 -33.10
CA VAL A 265 0.00 20.93 -32.26
C VAL A 265 -0.06 21.32 -30.77
N MET A 266 0.80 22.24 -30.30
CA MET A 266 0.81 22.64 -28.88
C MET A 266 -0.37 23.52 -28.44
N ALA A 267 -1.24 23.94 -29.36
CA ALA A 267 -2.36 24.83 -29.06
C ALA A 267 -3.71 24.11 -28.79
N SER A 268 -3.79 22.77 -28.78
CA SER A 268 -5.09 22.07 -28.77
C SER A 268 -5.14 20.71 -28.04
N SER A 269 -4.12 20.29 -27.28
CA SER A 269 -4.19 18.95 -26.69
C SER A 269 -5.02 18.88 -25.41
N THR A 270 -5.92 17.90 -25.38
CA THR A 270 -6.98 17.72 -24.39
C THR A 270 -6.54 16.76 -23.30
N LEU A 271 -6.65 17.18 -22.03
CA LEU A 271 -6.25 16.36 -20.89
C LEU A 271 -7.46 15.82 -20.12
N TYR A 272 -7.28 14.60 -19.61
CA TYR A 272 -8.25 13.92 -18.77
C TYR A 272 -7.54 13.45 -17.50
N LEU A 273 -8.14 13.75 -16.36
CA LEU A 273 -7.62 13.40 -15.04
C LEU A 273 -8.27 12.10 -14.57
N GLY A 274 -7.46 11.15 -14.16
CA GLY A 274 -7.92 9.93 -13.49
C GLY A 274 -7.43 9.90 -12.06
N LEU A 275 -8.32 9.61 -11.12
CA LEU A 275 -7.99 9.39 -9.72
C LEU A 275 -8.16 7.92 -9.37
N ASP A 276 -7.33 7.39 -8.48
CA ASP A 276 -7.51 6.07 -7.87
C ASP A 276 -7.36 6.17 -6.36
N VAL A 277 -8.47 6.04 -5.64
CA VAL A 277 -8.58 6.13 -4.19
C VAL A 277 -8.43 4.72 -3.61
N GLY A 278 -7.18 4.27 -3.51
CA GLY A 278 -6.83 2.94 -3.03
C GLY A 278 -6.76 2.83 -1.51
N THR A 279 -6.49 1.63 -1.01
CA THR A 279 -6.40 1.38 0.44
C THR A 279 -5.14 1.97 1.09
N GLN A 280 -4.05 2.15 0.35
CA GLN A 280 -2.76 2.60 0.89
C GLN A 280 -2.36 4.00 0.42
N GLY A 281 -3.17 4.61 -0.44
CA GLY A 281 -2.85 5.90 -1.03
C GLY A 281 -3.78 6.25 -2.17
N THR A 282 -3.82 7.53 -2.49
CA THR A 282 -4.52 8.07 -3.66
C THR A 282 -3.51 8.35 -4.75
N LYS A 283 -3.84 7.98 -5.98
CA LYS A 283 -3.03 8.25 -7.16
C LYS A 283 -3.79 9.12 -8.14
N ALA A 284 -3.09 10.01 -8.81
CA ALA A 284 -3.63 10.88 -9.85
C ALA A 284 -2.81 10.75 -11.12
N LEU A 285 -3.49 10.79 -12.25
CA LEU A 285 -2.87 10.62 -13.56
C LEU A 285 -3.49 11.56 -14.58
N LEU A 286 -2.65 12.27 -15.35
CA LEU A 286 -3.08 13.12 -16.47
C LEU A 286 -2.81 12.43 -17.79
N TRP A 287 -3.87 12.08 -18.52
CA TRP A 287 -3.81 11.43 -19.82
C TRP A 287 -4.12 12.42 -20.94
N GLU A 288 -3.29 12.44 -21.98
CA GLU A 288 -3.47 13.27 -23.17
C GLU A 288 -4.08 12.47 -24.32
N LYS A 289 -5.24 12.93 -24.80
CA LYS A 289 -6.02 12.17 -25.79
C LYS A 289 -5.34 12.05 -27.14
N GLU A 290 -4.70 13.10 -27.62
CA GLU A 290 -4.16 13.15 -28.98
C GLU A 290 -2.92 12.26 -29.16
N THR A 291 -2.14 12.08 -28.10
CA THR A 291 -0.94 11.23 -28.09
C THR A 291 -1.20 9.85 -27.48
N GLY A 292 -2.21 9.73 -26.62
CA GLY A 292 -2.46 8.55 -25.80
C GLY A 292 -1.47 8.40 -24.65
N GLU A 293 -0.65 9.41 -24.39
CA GLU A 293 0.40 9.38 -23.37
C GLU A 293 -0.07 9.90 -22.02
N VAL A 294 0.55 9.37 -20.98
CA VAL A 294 0.39 9.87 -19.61
C VAL A 294 1.41 10.97 -19.36
N LEU A 295 0.92 12.20 -19.20
CA LEU A 295 1.75 13.38 -19.05
C LEU A 295 2.09 13.74 -17.61
N GLY A 296 1.40 13.22 -16.61
CA GLY A 296 1.69 13.57 -15.22
C GLY A 296 1.17 12.52 -14.26
N ARG A 297 1.92 12.27 -13.18
CA ARG A 297 1.54 11.34 -12.11
C ARG A 297 1.73 12.00 -10.75
N GLY A 298 0.79 11.74 -9.84
CA GLY A 298 0.89 12.11 -8.44
C GLY A 298 0.45 10.94 -7.57
N SER A 299 1.00 10.84 -6.37
CA SER A 299 0.69 9.74 -5.45
C SER A 299 0.92 10.15 -4.01
N VAL A 300 -0.10 10.00 -3.19
CA VAL A 300 -0.08 10.36 -1.77
C VAL A 300 -0.47 9.14 -0.95
N GLY A 301 0.44 8.70 -0.07
CA GLY A 301 0.23 7.54 0.78
C GLY A 301 -0.53 7.89 2.05
N TYR A 302 -1.35 6.96 2.54
CA TYR A 302 -1.98 7.05 3.86
C TYR A 302 -2.17 5.67 4.49
N SER A 303 -2.28 5.66 5.81
CA SER A 303 -2.44 4.44 6.59
C SER A 303 -3.91 4.16 6.90
N LEU A 304 -4.23 2.88 7.15
CA LEU A 304 -5.51 2.48 7.74
C LEU A 304 -5.40 2.38 9.26
N THR A 305 -6.52 2.57 9.93
CA THR A 305 -6.66 2.36 11.37
C THR A 305 -7.08 0.90 11.62
N SER A 306 -6.28 0.19 12.41
CA SER A 306 -6.58 -1.17 12.87
C SER A 306 -6.20 -1.26 14.36
N THR A 307 -7.12 -0.86 15.23
CA THR A 307 -6.89 -0.85 16.69
C THR A 307 -7.26 -2.18 17.35
N ARG A 308 -8.07 -3.00 16.67
CA ARG A 308 -8.55 -4.30 17.14
C ARG A 308 -8.55 -5.32 15.99
N PRO A 309 -8.42 -6.63 16.29
CA PRO A 309 -8.43 -7.67 15.25
C PRO A 309 -9.65 -7.56 14.33
N GLY A 310 -9.40 -7.62 13.03
CA GLY A 310 -10.42 -7.54 11.98
C GLY A 310 -10.91 -6.14 11.64
N GLN A 311 -10.56 -5.11 12.42
CA GLN A 311 -10.88 -3.73 12.07
C GLN A 311 -9.94 -3.20 10.98
N ALA A 312 -10.50 -2.57 9.95
CA ALA A 312 -9.75 -1.83 8.95
C ALA A 312 -10.57 -0.62 8.50
N GLU A 313 -10.23 0.56 9.01
CA GLU A 313 -11.01 1.78 8.82
C GLU A 313 -10.14 2.94 8.34
N GLN A 314 -10.74 3.88 7.60
CA GLN A 314 -10.11 5.13 7.19
C GLN A 314 -11.03 6.31 7.41
N GLN A 315 -10.43 7.48 7.65
CA GLN A 315 -11.18 8.73 7.69
C GLN A 315 -11.44 9.19 6.24
N PRO A 316 -12.70 9.39 5.80
CA PRO A 316 -12.99 9.81 4.43
C PRO A 316 -12.36 11.14 4.03
N HIS A 317 -12.18 12.07 4.97
CA HIS A 317 -11.50 13.35 4.70
C HIS A 317 -10.03 13.15 4.27
N THR A 318 -9.35 12.10 4.73
CA THR A 318 -7.97 11.79 4.32
C THR A 318 -7.88 11.50 2.83
N TRP A 319 -8.91 10.89 2.24
CA TRP A 319 -8.95 10.65 0.79
C TRP A 319 -9.07 11.95 0.01
N VAL A 320 -9.84 12.92 0.51
CA VAL A 320 -10.02 14.24 -0.10
C VAL A 320 -8.71 15.02 -0.08
N GLU A 321 -8.03 15.10 1.06
CA GLU A 321 -6.72 15.78 1.15
C GLU A 321 -5.69 15.11 0.24
N ALA A 322 -5.65 13.77 0.22
CA ALA A 322 -4.76 13.02 -0.67
C ALA A 322 -5.10 13.23 -2.16
N CYS A 323 -6.37 13.42 -2.53
CA CYS A 323 -6.75 13.79 -3.89
C CYS A 323 -6.19 15.17 -4.26
N LYS A 324 -6.31 16.17 -3.38
CA LYS A 324 -5.80 17.53 -3.65
C LYS A 324 -4.30 17.51 -3.90
N GLU A 325 -3.55 16.86 -3.02
CA GLU A 325 -2.10 16.73 -3.11
C GLU A 325 -1.69 15.91 -4.35
N ALA A 326 -2.31 14.76 -4.61
CA ALA A 326 -1.97 13.94 -5.78
C ALA A 326 -2.29 14.66 -7.10
N ILE A 327 -3.38 15.44 -7.18
CA ILE A 327 -3.70 16.25 -8.36
C ILE A 327 -2.67 17.35 -8.57
N ALA A 328 -2.25 18.01 -7.49
CA ALA A 328 -1.20 19.02 -7.53
C ALA A 328 0.10 18.43 -8.09
N ASP A 329 0.54 17.28 -7.55
CA ASP A 329 1.73 16.57 -8.01
C ASP A 329 1.64 16.17 -9.48
N ALA A 330 0.48 15.64 -9.93
CA ALA A 330 0.29 15.25 -11.32
C ALA A 330 0.36 16.46 -12.27
N LEU A 331 -0.23 17.61 -11.89
CA LEU A 331 -0.16 18.84 -12.68
C LEU A 331 1.26 19.41 -12.75
N ASP A 332 1.99 19.36 -11.64
CA ASP A 332 3.37 19.84 -11.55
C ASP A 332 4.34 18.92 -12.32
N ASP A 333 4.16 17.60 -12.24
CA ASP A 333 4.90 16.62 -13.05
C ASP A 333 4.67 16.85 -14.55
N ALA A 334 3.42 17.06 -14.97
CA ALA A 334 3.08 17.38 -16.35
C ALA A 334 3.64 18.73 -16.84
N ALA A 335 3.64 19.75 -15.99
CA ALA A 335 4.28 21.03 -16.30
C ALA A 335 5.82 20.85 -16.43
N SER A 336 6.40 19.91 -15.70
CA SER A 336 7.84 19.61 -15.73
C SER A 336 8.26 18.82 -16.98
N MET A 337 7.41 18.00 -17.60
CA MET A 337 7.80 17.18 -18.76
C MET A 337 8.10 17.99 -20.04
N GLY A 338 7.70 19.27 -20.10
CA GLY A 338 8.18 20.22 -21.12
C GLY A 338 9.68 20.57 -21.01
N THR A 339 10.41 20.03 -20.03
CA THR A 339 11.82 20.36 -19.74
C THR A 339 12.86 19.55 -20.52
N ARG A 340 12.48 18.50 -21.25
CA ARG A 340 13.41 17.71 -22.07
C ARG A 340 13.65 18.33 -23.46
N GLY A 341 14.20 19.55 -23.49
CA GLY A 341 14.95 20.02 -24.67
C GLY A 341 14.61 21.39 -25.26
N ASP A 342 13.59 22.11 -24.77
CA ASP A 342 13.21 23.42 -25.30
C ASP A 342 13.46 24.57 -24.30
N ALA A 343 13.61 25.79 -24.85
CA ALA A 343 14.02 26.98 -24.11
C ALA A 343 13.07 27.31 -22.93
N VAL A 344 13.69 27.73 -21.83
CA VAL A 344 13.07 28.03 -20.51
C VAL A 344 11.92 29.06 -20.57
N ASP A 345 11.81 29.85 -21.65
CA ASP A 345 10.81 30.93 -21.80
C ASP A 345 9.48 30.50 -22.45
N SER A 346 9.33 29.23 -22.85
CA SER A 346 8.09 28.70 -23.45
C SER A 346 7.41 27.57 -22.64
N ARG A 347 7.73 27.47 -21.33
CA ARG A 347 7.17 26.45 -20.43
C ARG A 347 5.66 26.69 -20.20
N PRO A 348 4.78 25.70 -20.43
CA PRO A 348 3.43 25.77 -19.87
C PRO A 348 3.55 25.63 -18.35
N GLY A 349 3.24 26.69 -17.60
CA GLY A 349 3.13 26.60 -16.14
C GLY A 349 1.97 25.68 -15.74
N ARG A 350 1.93 25.25 -14.47
CA ARG A 350 0.85 24.44 -13.88
C ARG A 350 -0.55 24.88 -14.34
N GLN A 351 -0.82 26.19 -14.31
CA GLN A 351 -2.11 26.76 -14.73
C GLN A 351 -2.44 26.50 -16.20
N SER A 352 -1.45 26.49 -17.08
CA SER A 352 -1.62 26.18 -18.50
C SER A 352 -1.95 24.71 -18.73
N VAL A 353 -1.42 23.80 -17.91
CA VAL A 353 -1.76 22.38 -17.95
C VAL A 353 -3.18 22.18 -17.40
N ALA A 354 -3.46 22.76 -16.24
CA ALA A 354 -4.78 22.69 -15.61
C ALA A 354 -5.91 23.20 -16.54
N ALA A 355 -5.67 24.30 -17.27
CA ALA A 355 -6.63 24.86 -18.23
C ALA A 355 -6.97 23.92 -19.42
N ARG A 356 -6.20 22.85 -19.63
CA ARG A 356 -6.43 21.84 -20.68
C ARG A 356 -7.19 20.62 -20.18
N VAL A 357 -7.39 20.48 -18.87
CA VAL A 357 -8.20 19.41 -18.29
C VAL A 357 -9.66 19.64 -18.68
N ARG A 358 -10.35 18.58 -19.11
CA ARG A 358 -11.77 18.64 -19.51
C ARG A 358 -12.68 17.72 -18.71
N ALA A 359 -12.16 16.63 -18.17
CA ALA A 359 -12.93 15.75 -17.30
C ALA A 359 -12.05 15.07 -16.25
N VAL A 360 -12.69 14.69 -15.14
CA VAL A 360 -12.14 13.84 -14.08
C VAL A 360 -12.96 12.56 -13.99
N GLY A 361 -12.29 11.42 -13.84
CA GLY A 361 -12.90 10.16 -13.42
C GLY A 361 -12.29 9.69 -12.11
N VAL A 362 -13.08 9.00 -11.28
CA VAL A 362 -12.64 8.50 -9.97
C VAL A 362 -12.78 6.99 -9.91
N SER A 363 -11.66 6.30 -9.77
CA SER A 363 -11.56 4.93 -9.27
C SER A 363 -11.49 4.95 -7.75
N GLY A 364 -12.10 3.98 -7.09
CA GLY A 364 -11.91 3.79 -5.65
C GLY A 364 -12.02 2.35 -5.20
N GLN A 365 -11.41 2.07 -4.05
CA GLN A 365 -11.52 0.78 -3.38
C GLN A 365 -12.99 0.39 -3.18
N GLN A 366 -13.34 -0.82 -3.59
CA GLN A 366 -14.73 -1.28 -3.57
C GLN A 366 -15.26 -1.50 -2.15
N HIS A 367 -16.58 -1.59 -2.00
CA HIS A 367 -17.30 -2.03 -0.79
C HIS A 367 -17.17 -1.20 0.50
N GLY A 368 -16.42 -0.10 0.52
CA GLY A 368 -16.35 0.76 1.70
C GLY A 368 -17.73 1.28 2.13
N LEU A 369 -17.86 1.71 3.39
CA LEU A 369 -19.08 2.37 3.87
C LEU A 369 -18.76 3.77 4.41
N VAL A 370 -19.12 4.81 3.68
CA VAL A 370 -19.12 6.18 4.19
C VAL A 370 -20.52 6.51 4.68
N ALA A 371 -20.69 6.62 6.00
CA ALA A 371 -21.96 6.98 6.63
C ALA A 371 -22.05 8.50 6.84
N LEU A 372 -23.10 9.12 6.33
CA LEU A 372 -23.33 10.55 6.36
C LEU A 372 -24.63 10.88 7.12
N ASP A 373 -24.60 11.95 7.90
CA ASP A 373 -25.80 12.51 8.53
C ASP A 373 -26.57 13.44 7.58
N LYS A 374 -27.67 14.00 8.09
CA LYS A 374 -28.58 14.89 7.33
C LYS A 374 -27.88 16.15 6.79
N ASP A 375 -26.75 16.54 7.38
CA ASP A 375 -25.96 17.71 6.97
C ASP A 375 -24.78 17.29 6.08
N HIS A 376 -24.80 16.06 5.58
CA HIS A 376 -23.75 15.40 4.81
C HIS A 376 -22.40 15.31 5.54
N LYS A 377 -22.39 15.34 6.87
CA LYS A 377 -21.17 15.17 7.66
C LYS A 377 -20.91 13.69 7.90
N VAL A 378 -19.64 13.31 7.80
CA VAL A 378 -19.19 11.94 8.10
C VAL A 378 -19.47 11.61 9.56
N ILE A 379 -20.22 10.53 9.80
CA ILE A 379 -20.63 10.10 11.13
C ILE A 379 -19.47 9.43 11.88
N ARG A 380 -18.64 8.67 11.16
CA ARG A 380 -17.55 7.86 11.71
C ARG A 380 -16.52 7.46 10.63
N PRO A 381 -15.33 6.96 11.00
CA PRO A 381 -14.40 6.37 10.04
C PRO A 381 -15.06 5.27 9.22
N ALA A 382 -14.78 5.24 7.92
CA ALA A 382 -15.35 4.29 6.98
C ALA A 382 -14.70 2.91 7.14
N PRO A 383 -15.45 1.84 7.46
CA PRO A 383 -14.94 0.47 7.38
C PRO A 383 -14.72 0.07 5.92
N LEU A 384 -13.54 -0.50 5.65
CA LEU A 384 -13.06 -0.81 4.30
C LEU A 384 -13.43 -2.23 3.86
N TRP A 385 -13.10 -2.60 2.62
CA TRP A 385 -13.31 -3.96 2.10
C TRP A 385 -12.57 -5.05 2.88
N CYS A 386 -11.43 -4.72 3.49
CA CYS A 386 -10.63 -5.64 4.28
C CYS A 386 -11.04 -5.68 5.77
N ASP A 387 -12.06 -4.91 6.15
CA ASP A 387 -12.68 -5.01 7.48
C ASP A 387 -13.51 -6.29 7.57
N THR A 388 -13.23 -7.08 8.61
CA THR A 388 -13.89 -8.38 8.85
C THR A 388 -14.77 -8.38 10.10
N SER A 389 -14.98 -7.21 10.73
CA SER A 389 -15.75 -7.09 11.96
C SER A 389 -17.24 -7.42 11.79
N SER A 390 -17.75 -7.40 10.55
CA SER A 390 -19.13 -7.72 10.17
C SER A 390 -19.37 -9.18 9.77
N ALA A 391 -18.49 -10.11 10.17
CA ALA A 391 -18.59 -11.51 9.76
C ALA A 391 -19.84 -12.24 10.25
N GLN A 392 -20.36 -11.88 11.42
CA GLN A 392 -21.62 -12.43 11.92
C GLN A 392 -22.79 -11.97 11.05
N GLU A 393 -22.82 -10.69 10.71
CA GLU A 393 -23.85 -10.09 9.85
C GLU A 393 -23.77 -10.63 8.42
N ALA A 394 -22.57 -10.92 7.91
CA ALA A 394 -22.38 -11.58 6.62
C ALA A 394 -23.01 -12.97 6.57
N ALA A 395 -22.80 -13.79 7.61
CA ALA A 395 -23.39 -15.13 7.69
C ALA A 395 -24.92 -15.09 7.74
N GLU A 396 -25.48 -14.15 8.49
CA GLU A 396 -26.94 -13.95 8.59
C GLU A 396 -27.55 -13.48 7.27
N LEU A 397 -26.99 -12.42 6.67
CA LEU A 397 -27.50 -11.90 5.39
C LEU A 397 -27.31 -12.92 4.26
N SER A 398 -26.29 -13.78 4.32
CA SER A 398 -26.14 -14.88 3.35
C SER A 398 -27.33 -15.84 3.37
N GLN A 399 -27.80 -16.20 4.57
CA GLN A 399 -28.97 -17.07 4.73
C GLN A 399 -30.25 -16.37 4.26
N LEU A 400 -30.36 -15.07 4.57
CA LEU A 400 -31.55 -14.28 4.25
C LEU A 400 -31.68 -14.00 2.75
N PHE A 401 -30.57 -13.68 2.08
CA PHE A 401 -30.56 -13.33 0.66
C PHE A 401 -30.47 -14.56 -0.25
N GLY A 402 -30.10 -15.73 0.28
CA GLY A 402 -30.01 -16.98 -0.47
C GLY A 402 -28.75 -17.13 -1.33
N PHE A 403 -27.69 -16.35 -1.06
CA PHE A 403 -26.37 -16.49 -1.67
C PHE A 403 -25.27 -16.04 -0.69
N THR A 404 -24.04 -16.53 -0.88
CA THR A 404 -22.94 -16.23 0.04
C THR A 404 -22.53 -14.75 -0.03
N LEU A 405 -22.67 -14.05 1.09
CA LEU A 405 -22.03 -12.78 1.37
C LEU A 405 -20.84 -12.98 2.30
N VAL A 406 -19.78 -12.21 2.07
CA VAL A 406 -18.60 -12.12 2.93
C VAL A 406 -18.56 -10.74 3.62
N PRO A 407 -17.78 -10.56 4.70
CA PRO A 407 -17.77 -9.33 5.49
C PRO A 407 -17.41 -8.05 4.71
N SER A 408 -16.83 -8.20 3.52
CA SER A 408 -16.47 -7.05 2.70
C SER A 408 -17.70 -6.32 2.17
N PHE A 409 -18.83 -6.97 1.91
CA PHE A 409 -20.01 -6.34 1.30
C PHE A 409 -20.61 -5.21 2.17
N THR A 410 -21.02 -4.10 1.55
CA THR A 410 -21.51 -2.92 2.29
C THR A 410 -22.74 -3.22 3.16
N ALA A 411 -23.65 -4.10 2.71
CA ALA A 411 -24.83 -4.51 3.47
C ALA A 411 -24.49 -5.07 4.85
N THR A 412 -23.39 -5.83 4.96
CA THR A 412 -22.97 -6.44 6.24
C THR A 412 -22.50 -5.37 7.22
N LYS A 413 -21.82 -4.33 6.73
CA LYS A 413 -21.38 -3.16 7.51
C LYS A 413 -22.55 -2.28 7.95
N LEU A 414 -23.56 -2.11 7.10
CA LEU A 414 -24.79 -1.40 7.47
C LEU A 414 -25.53 -2.11 8.61
N LEU A 415 -25.71 -3.44 8.50
CA LEU A 415 -26.32 -4.23 9.56
C LEU A 415 -25.48 -4.22 10.84
N TRP A 416 -24.15 -4.25 10.70
CA TRP A 416 -23.22 -4.15 11.83
C TRP A 416 -23.35 -2.79 12.52
N LEU A 417 -23.40 -1.69 11.76
CA LEU A 417 -23.54 -0.32 12.28
C LEU A 417 -24.84 -0.19 13.09
N LYS A 418 -25.95 -0.68 12.54
CA LYS A 418 -27.26 -0.72 13.22
C LYS A 418 -27.21 -1.41 14.58
N ARG A 419 -26.46 -2.52 14.69
CA ARG A 419 -26.42 -3.35 15.90
C ARG A 419 -25.40 -2.88 16.92
N ARG A 420 -24.22 -2.48 16.47
CA ARG A 420 -23.07 -2.20 17.32
C ARG A 420 -22.98 -0.73 17.70
N GLU A 421 -23.52 0.16 16.87
CA GLU A 421 -23.45 1.62 17.06
C GLU A 421 -24.81 2.27 16.78
N PRO A 422 -25.86 1.95 17.57
CA PRO A 422 -27.22 2.43 17.31
C PRO A 422 -27.35 3.97 17.32
N GLN A 423 -26.48 4.67 18.06
CA GLN A 423 -26.43 6.14 18.04
C GLN A 423 -25.95 6.69 16.69
N ASN A 424 -24.96 6.03 16.08
CA ASN A 424 -24.49 6.39 14.74
C ASN A 424 -25.51 5.99 13.67
N TRP A 425 -26.19 4.85 13.87
CA TRP A 425 -27.27 4.41 13.01
C TRP A 425 -28.45 5.41 12.97
N GLU A 426 -28.85 5.94 14.13
CA GLU A 426 -29.96 6.92 14.19
C GLU A 426 -29.62 8.23 13.47
N ARG A 427 -28.33 8.57 13.37
CA ARG A 427 -27.85 9.74 12.62
C ARG A 427 -27.76 9.50 11.11
N LEU A 428 -27.80 8.24 10.65
CA LEU A 428 -27.59 7.89 9.25
C LEU A 428 -28.72 8.45 8.37
N ALA A 429 -28.38 9.40 7.51
CA ALA A 429 -29.32 9.93 6.51
C ALA A 429 -28.95 9.46 5.10
N HIS A 430 -27.65 9.39 4.80
CA HIS A 430 -27.12 8.98 3.50
C HIS A 430 -25.90 8.07 3.69
N TRP A 431 -25.59 7.27 2.67
CA TRP A 431 -24.35 6.52 2.64
C TRP A 431 -23.77 6.45 1.23
N LEU A 432 -22.45 6.41 1.14
CA LEU A 432 -21.71 6.38 -0.12
C LEU A 432 -20.62 5.30 -0.08
N LEU A 433 -20.16 4.87 -1.24
CA LEU A 433 -18.90 4.11 -1.38
C LEU A 433 -17.72 5.10 -1.47
N PRO A 434 -16.48 4.64 -1.31
CA PRO A 434 -15.32 5.54 -1.27
C PRO A 434 -15.17 6.45 -2.48
N HIS A 435 -15.36 5.92 -3.70
CA HIS A 435 -15.26 6.72 -4.92
C HIS A 435 -16.45 7.69 -5.06
N ASP A 436 -17.66 7.25 -4.69
CA ASP A 436 -18.86 8.09 -4.68
C ASP A 436 -18.74 9.26 -3.70
N TYR A 437 -18.10 9.06 -2.55
CA TYR A 437 -17.82 10.13 -1.59
C TYR A 437 -16.87 11.18 -2.18
N VAL A 438 -15.86 10.77 -2.95
CA VAL A 438 -14.98 11.70 -3.65
C VAL A 438 -15.73 12.42 -4.78
N ASN A 439 -16.58 11.73 -5.54
CA ASN A 439 -17.47 12.35 -6.52
C ASN A 439 -18.42 13.38 -5.88
N PHE A 440 -18.97 13.06 -4.71
CA PHE A 440 -19.79 13.98 -3.91
C PHE A 440 -18.98 15.19 -3.46
N TRP A 441 -17.74 15.01 -2.99
CA TRP A 441 -16.87 16.15 -2.71
C TRP A 441 -16.60 17.00 -3.95
N LEU A 442 -16.36 16.40 -5.11
CA LEU A 442 -16.10 17.13 -6.36
C LEU A 442 -17.32 17.93 -6.85
N THR A 443 -18.54 17.38 -6.71
CA THR A 443 -19.75 17.89 -7.41
C THR A 443 -20.90 18.34 -6.52
N GLY A 444 -20.93 17.89 -5.26
CA GLY A 444 -22.07 18.05 -4.34
C GLY A 444 -23.27 17.14 -4.63
N ARG A 445 -23.20 16.27 -5.65
CA ARG A 445 -24.29 15.34 -5.99
C ARG A 445 -24.11 14.00 -5.30
N LEU A 446 -25.14 13.55 -4.58
CA LEU A 446 -25.23 12.18 -4.08
C LEU A 446 -25.71 11.27 -5.22
N CYS A 447 -24.88 10.33 -5.64
CA CYS A 447 -25.24 9.29 -6.61
C CYS A 447 -24.30 8.10 -6.47
N MET A 448 -24.67 7.00 -7.14
CA MET A 448 -23.85 5.81 -7.30
C MET A 448 -23.93 5.30 -8.73
N GLU A 449 -22.96 4.50 -9.13
CA GLU A 449 -22.98 3.77 -10.40
C GLU A 449 -22.94 2.25 -10.17
N ALA A 450 -23.35 1.47 -11.17
CA ALA A 450 -23.63 0.05 -11.00
C ALA A 450 -22.38 -0.81 -10.68
N SER A 451 -21.19 -0.44 -11.14
CA SER A 451 -19.97 -1.23 -11.01
C SER A 451 -19.56 -1.40 -9.55
N ASP A 452 -19.48 -0.33 -8.76
CA ASP A 452 -19.18 -0.42 -7.32
C ASP A 452 -20.43 -0.74 -6.50
N ALA A 453 -21.63 -0.24 -6.90
CA ALA A 453 -22.88 -0.58 -6.23
C ALA A 453 -23.17 -2.09 -6.24
N SER A 454 -22.67 -2.84 -7.23
CA SER A 454 -22.74 -4.31 -7.25
C SER A 454 -22.03 -4.96 -6.07
N GLY A 455 -21.01 -4.31 -5.51
CA GLY A 455 -20.27 -4.73 -4.32
C GLY A 455 -21.00 -4.45 -2.99
N THR A 456 -22.19 -3.85 -3.03
CA THR A 456 -22.95 -3.54 -1.80
C THR A 456 -23.69 -4.75 -1.25
N GLY A 457 -24.08 -5.70 -2.11
CA GLY A 457 -25.00 -6.79 -1.79
C GLY A 457 -26.48 -6.38 -1.83
N LEU A 458 -26.78 -5.10 -2.08
CA LEU A 458 -28.12 -4.53 -2.16
C LEU A 458 -28.58 -4.24 -3.60
N LEU A 459 -27.68 -4.35 -4.58
CA LEU A 459 -27.99 -4.23 -6.00
C LEU A 459 -28.40 -5.59 -6.57
N ASP A 460 -29.45 -5.63 -7.39
CA ASP A 460 -29.67 -6.76 -8.30
C ASP A 460 -28.72 -6.60 -9.50
N ALA A 461 -27.75 -7.50 -9.60
CA ALA A 461 -26.76 -7.49 -10.67
C ALA A 461 -27.37 -7.67 -12.07
N THR A 462 -28.53 -8.31 -12.19
CA THR A 462 -29.18 -8.58 -13.50
C THR A 462 -29.81 -7.32 -14.05
N THR A 463 -30.57 -6.59 -13.23
CA THR A 463 -31.26 -5.36 -13.63
C THR A 463 -30.39 -4.12 -13.44
N ARG A 464 -29.34 -4.21 -12.61
CA ARG A 464 -28.47 -3.11 -12.15
C ARG A 464 -29.28 -2.01 -11.48
N SER A 465 -30.26 -2.42 -10.69
CA SER A 465 -31.09 -1.55 -9.85
C SER A 465 -31.04 -2.01 -8.40
N TRP A 466 -31.37 -1.12 -7.47
CA TRP A 466 -31.52 -1.49 -6.07
C TRP A 466 -32.57 -2.61 -5.91
N ASP A 467 -32.19 -3.69 -5.22
CA ASP A 467 -33.10 -4.73 -4.78
C ASP A 467 -33.77 -4.26 -3.49
N MET A 468 -34.94 -3.63 -3.65
CA MET A 468 -35.67 -3.03 -2.52
C MET A 468 -36.12 -4.06 -1.49
N GLU A 469 -36.23 -5.34 -1.86
CA GLU A 469 -36.54 -6.39 -0.89
C GLU A 469 -35.34 -6.64 0.02
N ARG A 470 -34.13 -6.81 -0.56
CA ARG A 470 -32.88 -6.93 0.23
C ARG A 470 -32.62 -5.71 1.10
N VAL A 471 -32.89 -4.51 0.58
CA VAL A 471 -32.75 -3.26 1.35
C VAL A 471 -33.64 -3.30 2.60
N ARG A 472 -34.93 -3.63 2.46
CA ARG A 472 -35.86 -3.73 3.59
C ARG A 472 -35.51 -4.84 4.57
N GLN A 473 -34.94 -5.94 4.07
CA GLN A 473 -34.46 -7.05 4.90
C GLN A 473 -33.29 -6.64 5.82
N VAL A 474 -32.46 -5.67 5.42
CA VAL A 474 -31.46 -5.06 6.31
C VAL A 474 -32.15 -4.07 7.27
N ASP A 475 -32.87 -3.10 6.72
CA ASP A 475 -33.73 -2.15 7.45
C ASP A 475 -34.65 -1.37 6.50
N GLU A 476 -35.91 -1.17 6.88
CA GLU A 476 -36.89 -0.41 6.10
C GLU A 476 -36.48 1.06 5.89
N ARG A 477 -35.77 1.68 6.85
CA ARG A 477 -35.31 3.06 6.78
C ARG A 477 -34.27 3.29 5.68
N LEU A 478 -33.52 2.26 5.29
CA LEU A 478 -32.45 2.38 4.30
C LEU A 478 -32.94 2.82 2.92
N ALA A 479 -34.20 2.54 2.58
CA ALA A 479 -34.78 2.94 1.30
C ALA A 479 -34.68 4.45 1.06
N ALA A 480 -34.80 5.27 2.11
CA ALA A 480 -34.68 6.72 2.03
C ALA A 480 -33.22 7.21 1.95
N SER A 481 -32.26 6.38 2.34
CA SER A 481 -30.83 6.69 2.36
C SER A 481 -30.07 6.26 1.11
N LEU A 482 -30.73 5.53 0.19
CA LEU A 482 -30.13 5.05 -1.05
C LEU A 482 -29.79 6.21 -1.99
N PRO A 483 -28.55 6.30 -2.48
CA PRO A 483 -28.23 7.25 -3.54
C PRO A 483 -28.93 6.86 -4.85
N PRO A 484 -29.35 7.84 -5.66
CA PRO A 484 -29.77 7.59 -7.04
C PRO A 484 -28.67 6.89 -7.84
N LEU A 485 -29.05 5.86 -8.60
CA LEU A 485 -28.15 5.21 -9.56
C LEU A 485 -28.11 6.00 -10.86
N ILE A 486 -26.90 6.26 -11.36
CA ILE A 486 -26.66 6.94 -12.64
C ILE A 486 -26.13 5.97 -13.69
N GLY A 487 -26.33 6.31 -14.96
CA GLY A 487 -25.84 5.50 -16.08
C GLY A 487 -24.31 5.56 -16.25
N PRO A 488 -23.69 4.56 -16.91
CA PRO A 488 -22.23 4.50 -17.09
C PRO A 488 -21.67 5.67 -17.91
N THR A 489 -22.49 6.33 -18.73
CA THR A 489 -22.10 7.50 -19.52
C THR A 489 -22.69 8.81 -19.00
N GLU A 490 -23.40 8.79 -17.88
CA GLU A 490 -24.05 9.97 -17.31
C GLU A 490 -23.05 10.75 -16.46
N ALA A 491 -22.72 11.99 -16.80
CA ALA A 491 -21.86 12.79 -15.94
C ALA A 491 -22.52 13.00 -14.56
N VAL A 492 -21.73 12.86 -13.49
CA VAL A 492 -22.16 13.20 -12.13
C VAL A 492 -22.55 14.69 -12.09
N GLY A 493 -21.70 15.54 -12.66
CA GLY A 493 -21.88 16.97 -12.75
C GLY A 493 -20.59 17.66 -13.21
N THR A 494 -20.44 18.94 -12.89
CA THR A 494 -19.18 19.68 -13.00
C THR A 494 -18.59 19.93 -11.62
N LEU A 495 -17.33 20.37 -11.56
CA LEU A 495 -16.71 20.74 -10.30
C LEU A 495 -17.50 21.86 -9.59
N ARG A 496 -17.63 21.74 -8.26
CA ARG A 496 -18.06 22.86 -7.41
C ARG A 496 -17.05 23.99 -7.52
N LEU A 497 -17.52 25.23 -7.41
CA LEU A 497 -16.69 26.43 -7.62
C LEU A 497 -15.49 26.46 -6.67
N GLU A 498 -15.73 26.19 -5.39
CA GLU A 498 -14.73 26.15 -4.33
C GLU A 498 -13.69 25.04 -4.55
N VAL A 499 -14.13 23.87 -5.03
CA VAL A 499 -13.23 22.74 -5.33
C VAL A 499 -12.41 23.00 -6.59
N ALA A 500 -13.01 23.58 -7.62
CA ALA A 500 -12.30 23.97 -8.83
C ALA A 500 -11.18 24.99 -8.52
N ALA A 501 -11.48 25.98 -7.68
CA ALA A 501 -10.51 26.97 -7.22
C ALA A 501 -9.38 26.32 -6.39
N GLU A 502 -9.72 25.43 -5.45
CA GLU A 502 -8.77 24.72 -4.61
C GLU A 502 -7.81 23.82 -5.42
N LEU A 503 -8.35 23.13 -6.44
CA LEU A 503 -7.56 22.25 -7.32
C LEU A 503 -6.81 23.02 -8.43
N GLY A 504 -7.15 24.29 -8.64
CA GLY A 504 -6.64 25.10 -9.76
C GLY A 504 -7.17 24.65 -11.13
N LEU A 505 -8.28 23.91 -11.17
CA LEU A 505 -8.90 23.37 -12.38
C LEU A 505 -10.04 24.28 -12.87
N PRO A 506 -10.37 24.27 -14.18
CA PRO A 506 -11.56 24.95 -14.68
C PRO A 506 -12.85 24.41 -14.05
N GLN A 507 -13.81 25.28 -13.75
CA GLN A 507 -15.09 24.88 -13.14
C GLN A 507 -15.93 24.01 -14.09
N ASP A 508 -15.80 24.19 -15.40
CA ASP A 508 -16.53 23.45 -16.43
C ASP A 508 -15.97 22.03 -16.68
N VAL A 509 -14.93 21.63 -15.94
CA VAL A 509 -14.46 20.24 -15.92
C VAL A 509 -15.59 19.33 -15.45
N ILE A 510 -15.96 18.36 -16.29
CA ILE A 510 -16.99 17.39 -15.95
C ILE A 510 -16.43 16.28 -15.05
N VAL A 511 -17.29 15.70 -14.22
CA VAL A 511 -16.97 14.52 -13.41
C VAL A 511 -17.75 13.34 -13.95
N ALA A 512 -17.05 12.32 -14.44
CA ALA A 512 -17.65 11.06 -14.89
C ALA A 512 -18.14 10.21 -13.71
N PRO A 513 -18.98 9.18 -13.94
CA PRO A 513 -19.45 8.31 -12.88
C PRO A 513 -18.33 7.74 -12.01
N GLY A 514 -17.17 7.42 -12.61
CA GLY A 514 -16.15 6.66 -11.93
C GLY A 514 -16.57 5.19 -11.79
N GLY A 515 -15.99 4.53 -10.81
CA GLY A 515 -16.44 3.21 -10.35
C GLY A 515 -15.43 2.49 -9.48
N GLY A 516 -15.70 1.21 -9.24
CA GLY A 516 -14.83 0.36 -8.44
C GLY A 516 -13.48 0.11 -9.10
N ASP A 517 -12.43 -0.02 -8.29
CA ASP A 517 -11.05 -0.22 -8.72
C ASP A 517 -10.85 -1.33 -9.77
N ASN A 518 -11.52 -2.48 -9.61
CA ASN A 518 -11.43 -3.58 -10.57
C ASN A 518 -12.12 -3.23 -11.90
N ALA A 519 -13.25 -2.54 -11.88
CA ALA A 519 -13.93 -2.09 -13.10
C ALA A 519 -13.11 -1.04 -13.84
N MET A 520 -12.51 -0.10 -13.12
CA MET A 520 -11.60 0.90 -13.67
C MET A 520 -10.30 0.26 -14.19
N ALA A 521 -9.73 -0.70 -13.46
CA ALA A 521 -8.57 -1.46 -13.91
C ALA A 521 -8.86 -2.29 -15.16
N ALA A 522 -10.11 -2.75 -15.37
CA ALA A 522 -10.52 -3.36 -16.63
C ALA A 522 -10.39 -2.36 -17.79
N LEU A 523 -10.94 -1.15 -17.64
CA LEU A 523 -10.87 -0.09 -18.64
C LEU A 523 -9.42 0.33 -18.94
N GLY A 524 -8.62 0.62 -17.91
CA GLY A 524 -7.23 1.07 -18.09
C GLY A 524 -6.26 -0.03 -18.45
N SER A 525 -6.64 -1.30 -18.28
CA SER A 525 -5.98 -2.42 -18.94
C SER A 525 -6.49 -2.63 -20.36
N GLY A 526 -7.59 -1.99 -20.77
CA GLY A 526 -8.26 -2.07 -22.07
C GLY A 526 -9.14 -3.31 -22.26
N ALA A 527 -9.45 -4.03 -21.19
CA ALA A 527 -10.31 -5.20 -21.16
C ALA A 527 -11.78 -4.75 -21.17
N VAL A 528 -12.29 -4.45 -22.37
CA VAL A 528 -13.64 -3.91 -22.59
C VAL A 528 -14.54 -4.80 -23.45
N ARG A 529 -14.04 -5.96 -23.87
CA ARG A 529 -14.75 -7.00 -24.61
C ARG A 529 -14.55 -8.37 -23.97
N GLU A 530 -15.50 -9.26 -24.21
CA GLU A 530 -15.38 -10.66 -23.82
C GLU A 530 -14.10 -11.30 -24.37
N GLY A 531 -13.55 -12.25 -23.62
CA GLY A 531 -12.30 -12.94 -23.98
C GLY A 531 -11.04 -12.25 -23.45
N THR A 532 -11.04 -10.94 -23.20
CA THR A 532 -9.93 -10.26 -22.54
C THR A 532 -10.20 -10.14 -21.05
N TRP A 533 -9.43 -10.84 -20.22
CA TRP A 533 -9.54 -10.73 -18.77
C TRP A 533 -8.31 -10.06 -18.16
N VAL A 534 -8.49 -9.50 -16.97
CA VAL A 534 -7.43 -8.92 -16.16
C VAL A 534 -7.15 -9.83 -14.98
N LEU A 535 -5.86 -10.13 -14.77
CA LEU A 535 -5.35 -10.81 -13.58
C LEU A 535 -4.52 -9.81 -12.79
N SER A 536 -5.02 -9.37 -11.64
CA SER A 536 -4.27 -8.48 -10.74
C SER A 536 -3.52 -9.29 -9.70
N LEU A 537 -2.19 -9.12 -9.66
CA LEU A 537 -1.31 -9.70 -8.67
C LEU A 537 -0.89 -8.64 -7.65
N GLY A 538 -1.84 -8.20 -6.84
CA GLY A 538 -1.61 -7.31 -5.69
C GLY A 538 -1.39 -8.10 -4.39
N THR A 539 -1.47 -7.39 -3.25
CA THR A 539 -1.51 -8.02 -1.92
C THR A 539 -2.58 -9.10 -1.87
N SER A 540 -3.77 -8.77 -2.37
CA SER A 540 -4.84 -9.66 -2.80
C SER A 540 -4.74 -9.98 -4.30
N GLY A 541 -5.36 -11.08 -4.72
CA GLY A 541 -5.44 -11.47 -6.13
C GLY A 541 -6.84 -11.21 -6.67
N THR A 542 -6.96 -10.69 -7.90
CA THR A 542 -8.25 -10.62 -8.60
C THR A 542 -8.16 -11.15 -10.02
N LEU A 543 -9.25 -11.76 -10.48
CA LEU A 543 -9.41 -12.22 -11.86
C LEU A 543 -10.81 -11.85 -12.32
N PHE A 544 -10.90 -11.04 -13.37
CA PHE A 544 -12.17 -10.52 -13.86
C PHE A 544 -12.08 -10.17 -15.34
N GLY A 545 -13.22 -10.06 -16.00
CA GLY A 545 -13.27 -9.56 -17.37
C GLY A 545 -14.70 -9.32 -17.83
N PRO A 546 -14.89 -8.56 -18.93
CA PRO A 546 -16.21 -8.21 -19.43
C PRO A 546 -17.01 -9.44 -19.83
N SER A 547 -18.31 -9.36 -19.59
CA SER A 547 -19.31 -10.37 -19.92
C SER A 547 -20.57 -9.70 -20.48
N SER A 548 -21.16 -10.34 -21.49
CA SER A 548 -22.45 -9.97 -22.08
C SER A 548 -23.65 -10.37 -21.21
N LYS A 549 -23.41 -11.15 -20.14
CA LYS A 549 -24.44 -11.63 -19.22
C LYS A 549 -23.95 -11.63 -17.76
N PRO A 550 -24.86 -11.50 -16.78
CA PRO A 550 -24.50 -11.66 -15.38
C PRO A 550 -24.07 -13.11 -15.07
N VAL A 551 -23.17 -13.26 -14.10
CA VAL A 551 -22.85 -14.56 -13.48
C VAL A 551 -23.37 -14.55 -12.05
N LEU A 552 -24.40 -15.35 -11.80
CA LEU A 552 -24.97 -15.52 -10.47
C LEU A 552 -24.45 -16.85 -9.91
N ASP A 553 -23.32 -16.81 -9.18
CA ASP A 553 -22.73 -18.00 -8.58
C ASP A 553 -23.22 -18.20 -7.14
N PRO A 554 -24.06 -19.22 -6.85
CA PRO A 554 -24.62 -19.39 -5.51
C PRO A 554 -23.57 -19.64 -4.43
N SER A 555 -22.39 -20.16 -4.79
CA SER A 555 -21.31 -20.39 -3.83
C SER A 555 -20.65 -19.08 -3.34
N GLY A 556 -20.84 -17.97 -4.07
CA GLY A 556 -20.11 -16.72 -3.86
C GLY A 556 -18.66 -16.74 -4.34
N THR A 557 -18.24 -17.77 -5.09
CA THR A 557 -16.88 -17.82 -5.65
C THR A 557 -16.68 -16.76 -6.73
N ILE A 558 -17.67 -16.59 -7.61
CA ILE A 558 -17.68 -15.51 -8.60
C ILE A 558 -18.70 -14.46 -8.18
N CYS A 559 -18.23 -13.26 -7.90
CA CYS A 559 -19.07 -12.14 -7.52
C CYS A 559 -19.77 -11.54 -8.76
N PRO A 560 -21.07 -11.22 -8.68
CA PRO A 560 -21.87 -10.76 -9.80
C PRO A 560 -21.71 -9.24 -10.03
N PHE A 561 -20.50 -8.77 -10.32
CA PHE A 561 -20.26 -7.34 -10.52
C PHE A 561 -20.75 -6.84 -11.89
N ALA A 562 -21.15 -5.56 -11.94
CA ALA A 562 -21.28 -4.81 -13.20
C ALA A 562 -19.91 -4.27 -13.63
N ASP A 563 -19.73 -4.02 -14.93
CA ASP A 563 -18.58 -3.26 -15.41
C ASP A 563 -18.89 -1.74 -15.42
N ALA A 564 -17.88 -0.93 -15.70
CA ALA A 564 -18.02 0.51 -15.81
C ALA A 564 -18.43 1.01 -17.21
N ALA A 565 -18.58 0.11 -18.19
CA ALA A 565 -18.96 0.41 -19.57
C ALA A 565 -20.46 0.12 -19.86
N GLY A 566 -21.21 -0.39 -18.89
CA GLY A 566 -22.63 -0.74 -19.03
C GLY A 566 -22.90 -2.19 -19.38
N GLY A 567 -21.99 -3.11 -19.07
CA GLY A 567 -22.12 -4.57 -19.13
C GLY A 567 -21.97 -5.22 -17.74
N TRP A 568 -21.36 -6.40 -17.70
CA TRP A 568 -21.08 -7.18 -16.48
C TRP A 568 -19.59 -7.53 -16.37
N LEU A 569 -19.13 -7.69 -15.13
CA LEU A 569 -17.74 -7.96 -14.78
C LEU A 569 -17.66 -9.09 -13.75
N PRO A 570 -17.98 -10.35 -14.09
CA PRO A 570 -17.79 -11.47 -13.17
C PRO A 570 -16.38 -11.43 -12.57
N LEU A 571 -16.32 -11.45 -11.24
CA LEU A 571 -15.10 -11.13 -10.52
C LEU A 571 -14.80 -12.17 -9.46
N LEU A 572 -13.58 -12.70 -9.52
CA LEU A 572 -12.96 -13.48 -8.48
C LEU A 572 -12.03 -12.58 -7.67
N CYS A 573 -12.11 -12.65 -6.34
CA CYS A 573 -11.16 -11.99 -5.45
C CYS A 573 -10.66 -12.95 -4.37
N THR A 574 -9.35 -13.03 -4.19
CA THR A 574 -8.67 -13.82 -3.15
C THR A 574 -7.95 -12.88 -2.19
N LEU A 575 -7.93 -13.19 -0.89
CA LEU A 575 -7.14 -12.40 0.06
C LEU A 575 -5.64 -12.64 -0.12
N ASN A 576 -5.28 -13.87 -0.45
CA ASN A 576 -3.93 -14.36 -0.37
C ASN A 576 -3.27 -14.39 -1.75
N CYS A 577 -2.46 -13.37 -2.04
CA CYS A 577 -1.63 -13.31 -3.25
C CYS A 577 -0.19 -12.93 -2.91
N THR A 578 0.28 -11.70 -3.19
CA THR A 578 1.69 -11.34 -2.92
C THR A 578 2.01 -11.27 -1.43
N GLY A 579 1.00 -11.03 -0.56
CA GLY A 579 1.18 -11.08 0.89
C GLY A 579 1.74 -12.41 1.39
N VAL A 580 1.35 -13.53 0.76
CA VAL A 580 1.86 -14.87 1.10
C VAL A 580 3.34 -15.01 0.76
N THR A 581 3.73 -14.52 -0.43
CA THR A 581 5.13 -14.57 -0.86
C THR A 581 6.01 -13.70 0.04
N GLU A 582 5.47 -12.58 0.52
CA GLU A 582 6.17 -11.72 1.48
C GLU A 582 6.33 -12.40 2.84
N GLU A 583 5.30 -13.07 3.35
CA GLU A 583 5.40 -13.82 4.60
C GLU A 583 6.44 -14.96 4.53
N VAL A 584 6.47 -15.68 3.40
CA VAL A 584 7.51 -16.68 3.13
C VAL A 584 8.89 -16.03 3.11
N ARG A 585 9.06 -14.88 2.43
CA ARG A 585 10.32 -14.13 2.42
C ARG A 585 10.74 -13.72 3.83
N LEU A 586 9.86 -13.13 4.62
CA LEU A 586 10.16 -12.69 5.98
C LEU A 586 10.53 -13.86 6.92
N THR A 587 9.98 -15.05 6.66
CA THR A 587 10.17 -16.23 7.51
C THR A 587 11.44 -17.01 7.16
N VAL A 588 11.63 -17.37 5.89
CA VAL A 588 12.73 -18.27 5.46
C VAL A 588 13.79 -17.57 4.61
N GLY A 589 13.49 -16.39 4.07
CA GLY A 589 14.37 -15.60 3.22
C GLY A 589 14.67 -14.22 3.78
N LYS A 590 14.71 -14.05 5.11
CA LYS A 590 14.72 -12.73 5.77
C LYS A 590 15.84 -11.79 5.30
N CYS A 591 16.96 -12.35 4.84
CA CYS A 591 18.11 -11.60 4.31
C CYS A 591 18.11 -11.45 2.78
N LEU A 592 17.06 -11.93 2.10
CA LEU A 592 16.90 -11.90 0.66
C LEU A 592 15.80 -10.89 0.29
N ASP A 593 16.07 -10.11 -0.74
CA ASP A 593 15.06 -9.33 -1.42
C ASP A 593 14.19 -10.22 -2.34
N HIS A 594 13.14 -9.65 -2.91
CA HIS A 594 12.23 -10.39 -3.80
C HIS A 594 12.94 -10.94 -5.04
N ASP A 595 13.91 -10.22 -5.59
CA ASP A 595 14.66 -10.66 -6.78
C ASP A 595 15.55 -11.85 -6.46
N SER A 596 16.23 -11.83 -5.32
CA SER A 596 17.04 -12.94 -4.83
C SER A 596 16.19 -14.16 -4.53
N MET A 597 15.03 -13.99 -3.88
CA MET A 597 14.07 -15.08 -3.67
C MET A 597 13.54 -15.64 -5.00
N THR A 598 13.32 -14.79 -5.99
CA THR A 598 12.88 -15.18 -7.33
C THR A 598 13.96 -15.98 -8.05
N ASN A 599 15.22 -15.59 -7.92
CA ASN A 599 16.35 -16.33 -8.48
C ASN A 599 16.47 -17.72 -7.85
N GLU A 600 16.37 -17.83 -6.53
CA GLU A 600 16.33 -19.11 -5.81
C GLU A 600 15.12 -19.96 -6.21
N ALA A 601 13.96 -19.35 -6.45
CA ALA A 601 12.76 -20.05 -6.92
C ALA A 601 12.84 -20.50 -8.39
N SER A 602 13.66 -19.83 -9.21
CA SER A 602 13.73 -20.07 -10.66
C SER A 602 14.34 -21.44 -11.01
N VAL A 603 15.20 -21.98 -10.14
CA VAL A 603 15.87 -23.27 -10.36
C VAL A 603 14.99 -24.47 -10.00
N GLU A 604 13.91 -24.23 -9.25
CA GLU A 604 12.96 -25.27 -8.86
C GLU A 604 12.11 -25.67 -10.07
N PRO A 605 11.70 -26.93 -10.23
CA PRO A 605 10.84 -27.34 -11.34
C PRO A 605 9.37 -26.93 -11.11
N PRO A 606 8.55 -26.82 -12.17
CA PRO A 606 7.10 -26.72 -12.07
C PRO A 606 6.51 -27.78 -11.14
N GLY A 607 5.58 -27.39 -10.26
CA GLY A 607 4.95 -28.29 -9.31
C GLY A 607 5.84 -28.68 -8.11
N CYS A 608 6.98 -27.99 -7.93
CA CYS A 608 7.80 -27.97 -6.72
C CYS A 608 8.12 -29.35 -6.12
N HIS A 609 8.50 -30.33 -6.96
CA HIS A 609 8.81 -31.71 -6.54
C HIS A 609 7.66 -32.42 -5.78
N GLY A 610 6.41 -32.02 -6.01
CA GLY A 610 5.27 -32.56 -5.28
C GLY A 610 4.84 -31.74 -4.06
N VAL A 611 5.57 -30.68 -3.69
CA VAL A 611 5.15 -29.75 -2.64
C VAL A 611 3.89 -29.02 -3.08
N THR A 612 2.97 -28.85 -2.14
CA THR A 612 1.75 -28.05 -2.32
C THR A 612 1.67 -27.06 -1.18
N PHE A 613 1.78 -25.77 -1.51
CA PHE A 613 1.51 -24.68 -0.59
C PHE A 613 0.03 -24.29 -0.74
N LEU A 614 -0.72 -24.38 0.36
CA LEU A 614 -2.07 -23.80 0.42
C LEU A 614 -1.91 -22.38 0.97
N PRO A 615 -2.20 -21.32 0.18
CA PRO A 615 -1.85 -19.95 0.51
C PRO A 615 -2.70 -19.31 1.60
N PHE A 616 -3.57 -20.07 2.28
CA PHE A 616 -4.57 -19.56 3.21
C PHE A 616 -4.01 -19.29 4.62
N ILE A 617 -2.88 -18.59 4.73
CA ILE A 617 -2.21 -18.38 6.04
C ILE A 617 -3.06 -17.44 6.93
N ASN A 618 -3.82 -16.53 6.32
CA ASN A 618 -4.72 -15.60 7.00
C ASN A 618 -6.20 -16.04 6.96
N GLY A 619 -6.49 -17.32 6.69
CA GLY A 619 -7.80 -17.76 6.22
C GLY A 619 -8.08 -17.31 4.76
N GLU A 620 -9.23 -17.66 4.18
CA GLU A 620 -9.59 -17.30 2.80
C GLU A 620 -11.07 -16.90 2.67
N ARG A 621 -11.37 -15.97 1.75
CA ARG A 621 -12.75 -15.55 1.44
C ARG A 621 -13.35 -16.31 0.27
N THR A 622 -12.51 -16.66 -0.70
CA THR A 622 -12.93 -17.39 -1.89
C THR A 622 -11.91 -18.49 -2.21
N PRO A 623 -12.23 -19.77 -1.90
CA PRO A 623 -13.45 -20.26 -1.23
C PRO A 623 -13.57 -19.77 0.24
N ASN A 624 -14.81 -19.68 0.75
CA ASN A 624 -15.12 -19.09 2.07
C ASN A 624 -14.65 -19.97 3.24
N TRP A 625 -13.36 -19.85 3.60
CA TRP A 625 -12.66 -20.62 4.63
C TRP A 625 -11.86 -19.71 5.59
N PRO A 626 -12.53 -18.95 6.45
CA PRO A 626 -11.91 -17.91 7.27
C PRO A 626 -10.93 -18.42 8.35
N GLN A 627 -10.84 -19.73 8.58
CA GLN A 627 -10.00 -20.36 9.61
C GLN A 627 -8.91 -21.29 9.04
N ALA A 628 -8.71 -21.30 7.71
CA ALA A 628 -7.69 -22.15 7.09
C ALA A 628 -6.25 -21.77 7.51
N THR A 629 -5.32 -22.74 7.54
CA THR A 629 -3.88 -22.59 7.88
C THR A 629 -3.02 -23.63 7.09
N GLY A 630 -1.76 -23.37 6.70
CA GLY A 630 -0.88 -24.31 5.93
C GLY A 630 -0.17 -25.40 6.80
N LEU A 631 0.56 -26.44 6.36
CA LEU A 631 1.19 -26.90 5.09
C LEU A 631 1.64 -28.39 5.22
N GLY A 632 1.69 -29.18 4.12
CA GLY A 632 2.18 -30.57 4.07
C GLY A 632 3.66 -30.74 3.68
N LEU A 633 4.59 -30.49 4.62
CA LEU A 633 6.05 -30.48 4.40
C LEU A 633 6.74 -31.84 4.70
N ARG A 634 7.88 -32.12 4.07
CA ARG A 634 8.80 -33.24 4.37
C ARG A 634 10.24 -32.74 4.64
N PRO A 635 11.11 -33.51 5.32
CA PRO A 635 12.50 -33.13 5.52
C PRO A 635 13.21 -32.78 4.20
N GLY A 636 13.97 -31.67 4.19
CA GLY A 636 14.66 -31.16 2.99
C GLY A 636 13.84 -30.20 2.11
N LEU A 637 12.54 -30.01 2.39
CA LEU A 637 11.63 -29.16 1.60
C LEU A 637 11.40 -27.76 2.19
N MET A 638 12.24 -27.34 3.15
CA MET A 638 12.22 -26.01 3.77
C MET A 638 13.17 -25.00 3.09
N ARG A 639 13.53 -25.24 1.83
CA ARG A 639 14.44 -24.37 1.08
C ARG A 639 13.71 -23.07 0.71
N PRO A 640 14.34 -21.88 0.88
CA PRO A 640 13.67 -20.59 0.62
C PRO A 640 13.08 -20.52 -0.79
N GLY A 641 13.86 -20.84 -1.83
CA GLY A 641 13.40 -20.81 -3.22
C GLY A 641 12.21 -21.74 -3.49
N LEU A 642 12.24 -22.96 -2.96
CA LEU A 642 11.15 -23.94 -3.08
C LEU A 642 9.85 -23.44 -2.46
N LEU A 643 9.91 -22.94 -1.22
CA LEU A 643 8.74 -22.42 -0.51
C LEU A 643 8.17 -21.17 -1.20
N TYR A 644 9.05 -20.29 -1.68
CA TYR A 644 8.66 -19.09 -2.40
C TYR A 644 7.99 -19.42 -3.73
N ARG A 645 8.55 -20.35 -4.52
CA ARG A 645 7.89 -20.84 -5.74
C ARG A 645 6.55 -21.51 -5.43
N ALA A 646 6.49 -22.37 -4.42
CA ALA A 646 5.27 -23.06 -4.06
C ALA A 646 4.17 -22.09 -3.64
N ALA A 647 4.52 -20.99 -2.95
CA ALA A 647 3.59 -19.90 -2.63
C ALA A 647 3.09 -19.18 -3.89
N MET A 648 3.97 -18.85 -4.84
CA MET A 648 3.58 -18.26 -6.14
C MET A 648 2.66 -19.19 -6.94
N GLU A 649 3.00 -20.48 -7.04
CA GLU A 649 2.18 -21.49 -7.71
C GLU A 649 0.83 -21.66 -6.99
N GLY A 650 0.82 -21.73 -5.66
CA GLY A 650 -0.40 -21.84 -4.86
C GLY A 650 -1.37 -20.66 -5.05
N ALA A 651 -0.87 -19.42 -4.97
CA ALA A 651 -1.68 -18.23 -5.25
C ALA A 651 -2.23 -18.23 -6.69
N THR A 652 -1.40 -18.64 -7.66
CA THR A 652 -1.81 -18.78 -9.06
C THR A 652 -2.92 -19.83 -9.23
N PHE A 653 -2.82 -20.95 -8.52
CA PHE A 653 -3.82 -22.02 -8.57
C PHE A 653 -5.17 -21.61 -7.98
N THR A 654 -5.21 -20.80 -6.92
CA THR A 654 -6.48 -20.26 -6.42
C THR A 654 -7.19 -19.42 -7.50
N LEU A 655 -6.45 -18.56 -8.21
CA LEU A 655 -6.99 -17.76 -9.31
C LEU A 655 -7.42 -18.64 -10.49
N LEU A 656 -6.65 -19.69 -10.81
CA LEU A 656 -6.96 -20.66 -11.85
C LEU A 656 -8.25 -21.44 -11.56
N ALA A 657 -8.49 -21.79 -10.30
CA ALA A 657 -9.72 -22.46 -9.89
C ALA A 657 -10.96 -21.58 -10.14
N GLY A 658 -10.86 -20.27 -9.87
CA GLY A 658 -11.94 -19.33 -10.22
C GLY A 658 -12.13 -19.14 -11.72
N MET A 659 -11.06 -19.20 -12.53
CA MET A 659 -11.20 -19.26 -13.99
C MET A 659 -11.99 -20.50 -14.44
N GLN A 660 -11.68 -21.67 -13.87
CA GLN A 660 -12.42 -22.90 -14.18
C GLN A 660 -13.89 -22.78 -13.77
N ARG A 661 -14.17 -22.17 -12.60
CA ARG A 661 -15.54 -21.91 -12.16
C ARG A 661 -16.30 -21.00 -13.12
N MET A 662 -15.68 -19.95 -13.65
CA MET A 662 -16.30 -19.07 -14.66
C MET A 662 -16.63 -19.81 -15.97
N LYS A 663 -15.87 -20.86 -16.34
CA LYS A 663 -16.19 -21.69 -17.51
C LYS A 663 -17.50 -22.46 -17.36
N ASP A 664 -17.89 -22.84 -16.15
CA ASP A 664 -19.19 -23.48 -15.87
C ASP A 664 -20.36 -22.57 -16.28
N TYR A 665 -20.15 -21.25 -16.27
CA TYR A 665 -21.11 -20.25 -16.71
C TYR A 665 -20.98 -19.89 -18.19
N GLY A 666 -20.13 -20.59 -18.93
CA GLY A 666 -19.90 -20.37 -20.37
C GLY A 666 -19.10 -19.10 -20.67
N ILE A 667 -18.30 -18.62 -19.72
CA ILE A 667 -17.40 -17.47 -19.92
C ILE A 667 -15.96 -17.98 -19.96
N ALA A 668 -15.21 -17.57 -20.97
CA ALA A 668 -13.83 -17.98 -21.15
C ALA A 668 -12.95 -16.80 -21.59
N ALA A 669 -11.74 -16.77 -21.07
CA ALA A 669 -10.69 -15.88 -21.55
C ALA A 669 -9.98 -16.48 -22.77
N THR A 670 -9.60 -15.61 -23.70
CA THR A 670 -8.68 -15.87 -24.81
C THR A 670 -7.29 -15.28 -24.56
N GLU A 671 -7.19 -14.26 -23.70
CA GLU A 671 -5.95 -13.66 -23.24
C GLU A 671 -6.09 -13.11 -21.82
N LEU A 672 -4.96 -12.94 -21.13
CA LEU A 672 -4.91 -12.28 -19.83
C LEU A 672 -4.04 -11.02 -19.90
N ARG A 673 -4.51 -9.95 -19.25
CA ARG A 673 -3.75 -8.73 -18.99
C ARG A 673 -3.33 -8.75 -17.54
N VAL A 674 -2.03 -8.81 -17.30
CA VAL A 674 -1.50 -9.00 -15.94
C VAL A 674 -1.03 -7.67 -15.37
N VAL A 675 -1.59 -7.30 -14.23
CA VAL A 675 -1.32 -6.02 -13.53
C VAL A 675 -0.96 -6.26 -12.06
N GLY A 676 -0.65 -5.20 -11.31
CA GLY A 676 -0.24 -5.27 -9.91
C GLY A 676 1.26 -5.55 -9.71
N GLY A 677 1.74 -5.45 -8.47
CA GLY A 677 3.17 -5.55 -8.15
C GLY A 677 3.79 -6.92 -8.51
N GLY A 678 3.03 -8.01 -8.33
CA GLY A 678 3.46 -9.35 -8.73
C GLY A 678 3.64 -9.50 -10.24
N SER A 679 3.03 -8.63 -11.05
CA SER A 679 3.22 -8.62 -12.49
C SER A 679 4.66 -8.31 -12.89
N GLN A 680 5.47 -7.65 -12.06
CA GLN A 680 6.88 -7.35 -12.39
C GLN A 680 7.78 -8.59 -12.26
N ASN A 681 7.32 -9.64 -11.57
CA ASN A 681 8.09 -10.86 -11.37
C ASN A 681 8.05 -11.77 -12.60
N LYS A 682 9.16 -11.85 -13.34
CA LYS A 682 9.27 -12.63 -14.59
C LYS A 682 9.00 -14.14 -14.39
N LEU A 683 9.39 -14.72 -13.26
CA LEU A 683 9.07 -16.11 -12.94
C LEU A 683 7.57 -16.28 -12.74
N TRP A 684 6.94 -15.37 -12.00
CA TRP A 684 5.49 -15.42 -11.78
C TRP A 684 4.71 -15.23 -13.08
N ARG A 685 5.12 -14.28 -13.95
CA ARG A 685 4.56 -14.14 -15.32
C ARG A 685 4.56 -15.49 -16.05
N ARG A 686 5.69 -16.22 -15.99
CA ARG A 686 5.82 -17.55 -16.61
C ARG A 686 4.91 -18.60 -15.96
N ILE A 687 4.87 -18.66 -14.62
CA ILE A 687 3.99 -19.57 -13.87
C ILE A 687 2.52 -19.35 -14.27
N VAL A 688 2.07 -18.10 -14.35
CA VAL A 688 0.69 -17.77 -14.78
C VAL A 688 0.45 -18.25 -16.20
N ALA A 689 1.31 -17.88 -17.16
CA ALA A 689 1.13 -18.24 -18.57
C ALA A 689 1.01 -19.76 -18.73
N ASP A 690 1.93 -20.49 -18.12
CA ASP A 690 2.02 -21.94 -18.22
C ASP A 690 0.92 -22.67 -17.42
N SER A 691 0.42 -22.10 -16.32
CA SER A 691 -0.69 -22.71 -15.55
C SER A 691 -2.04 -22.45 -16.20
N PHE A 692 -2.27 -21.24 -16.72
CA PHE A 692 -3.53 -20.85 -17.35
C PHE A 692 -3.63 -21.33 -18.80
N GLN A 693 -2.49 -21.62 -19.45
CA GLN A 693 -2.39 -21.96 -20.87
C GLN A 693 -3.01 -20.87 -21.76
N LEU A 694 -2.80 -19.60 -21.40
CA LEU A 694 -3.27 -18.42 -22.12
C LEU A 694 -2.12 -17.45 -22.40
N PRO A 695 -2.16 -16.71 -23.53
CA PRO A 695 -1.21 -15.64 -23.79
C PRO A 695 -1.38 -14.50 -22.77
N LEU A 696 -0.25 -13.97 -22.28
CA LEU A 696 -0.25 -12.82 -21.38
C LEU A 696 0.23 -11.55 -22.08
N ARG A 697 -0.44 -10.44 -21.77
CA ARG A 697 -0.04 -9.07 -22.10
C ARG A 697 0.12 -8.26 -20.82
N PHE A 698 0.92 -7.21 -20.89
CA PHE A 698 1.25 -6.37 -19.74
C PHE A 698 0.98 -4.91 -20.12
N PRO A 699 0.00 -4.25 -19.49
CA PRO A 699 -0.14 -2.80 -19.60
C PRO A 699 1.16 -2.11 -19.20
N ALA A 700 1.58 -1.12 -19.98
CA ALA A 700 2.81 -0.36 -19.73
C ALA A 700 2.61 0.69 -18.62
N GLU A 701 1.38 1.17 -18.44
CA GLU A 701 1.03 2.04 -17.32
C GLU A 701 0.73 1.17 -16.08
N PRO A 702 1.51 1.28 -14.99
CA PRO A 702 1.25 0.53 -13.76
C PRO A 702 -0.07 0.92 -13.09
N GLU A 703 -0.51 2.18 -13.25
CA GLU A 703 -1.72 2.71 -12.62
C GLU A 703 -2.97 2.51 -13.49
N ALA A 704 -3.29 1.23 -13.76
CA ALA A 704 -4.41 0.85 -14.63
C ALA A 704 -5.77 1.38 -14.15
N ALA A 705 -6.02 1.45 -12.84
CA ALA A 705 -7.29 1.95 -12.31
C ALA A 705 -7.44 3.47 -12.55
N ALA A 706 -6.40 4.26 -12.24
CA ALA A 706 -6.39 5.70 -12.53
C ALA A 706 -6.49 5.98 -14.03
N LEU A 707 -5.76 5.24 -14.87
CA LEU A 707 -5.86 5.37 -16.33
C LEU A 707 -7.26 5.03 -16.84
N GLY A 708 -7.89 3.97 -16.30
CA GLY A 708 -9.26 3.60 -16.64
C GLY A 708 -10.26 4.70 -16.31
N ALA A 709 -10.09 5.35 -15.16
CA ALA A 709 -10.91 6.49 -14.76
C ALA A 709 -10.73 7.68 -15.72
N ALA A 710 -9.50 7.99 -16.15
CA ALA A 710 -9.25 9.03 -17.15
C ALA A 710 -9.87 8.70 -18.52
N LEU A 711 -9.79 7.44 -18.96
CA LEU A 711 -10.39 6.98 -20.22
C LEU A 711 -11.92 7.02 -20.17
N GLN A 712 -12.53 6.63 -19.05
CA GLN A 712 -13.97 6.76 -18.83
C GLN A 712 -14.39 8.24 -18.90
N ALA A 713 -13.65 9.11 -18.22
CA ALA A 713 -13.90 10.55 -18.23
C ALA A 713 -13.82 11.15 -19.64
N ALA A 714 -12.85 10.70 -20.44
CA ALA A 714 -12.74 11.09 -21.83
C ALA A 714 -13.90 10.60 -22.71
N ALA A 715 -14.37 9.37 -22.49
CA ALA A 715 -15.52 8.82 -23.19
C ALA A 715 -16.79 9.62 -22.88
N VAL A 716 -17.05 9.90 -21.60
CA VAL A 716 -18.20 10.70 -21.14
C VAL A 716 -18.14 12.12 -21.73
N HIS A 717 -16.99 12.78 -21.65
CA HIS A 717 -16.81 14.14 -22.19
C HIS A 717 -17.04 14.22 -23.69
N THR A 718 -16.64 13.19 -24.43
CA THR A 718 -16.80 13.14 -25.89
C THR A 718 -18.15 12.61 -26.34
N GLY A 719 -18.98 12.11 -25.42
CA GLY A 719 -20.24 11.45 -25.74
C GLY A 719 -20.09 10.12 -26.49
N THR A 720 -18.93 9.47 -26.37
CA THR A 720 -18.64 8.18 -27.01
C THR A 720 -18.96 7.05 -26.02
N PRO A 721 -19.57 5.92 -26.45
CA PRO A 721 -19.67 4.74 -25.60
C PRO A 721 -18.30 4.33 -25.06
N ILE A 722 -18.22 4.03 -23.76
CA ILE A 722 -16.94 3.85 -23.05
C ILE A 722 -16.06 2.78 -23.68
N ALA A 723 -16.63 1.61 -23.95
CA ALA A 723 -15.86 0.51 -24.52
C ALA A 723 -15.35 0.83 -25.93
N ASP A 724 -16.15 1.53 -26.75
CA ASP A 724 -15.74 1.95 -28.09
C ASP A 724 -14.63 3.02 -28.01
N PHE A 725 -14.70 3.92 -27.03
CA PHE A 725 -13.67 4.92 -26.80
C PHE A 725 -12.33 4.28 -26.40
N VAL A 726 -12.36 3.30 -25.48
CA VAL A 726 -11.17 2.58 -25.02
C VAL A 726 -10.57 1.72 -26.13
N GLU A 727 -11.38 1.11 -27.01
CA GLU A 727 -10.86 0.41 -28.19
C GLU A 727 -10.18 1.34 -29.19
N ALA A 728 -10.72 2.55 -29.37
CA ALA A 728 -10.13 3.57 -30.24
C ALA A 728 -8.87 4.20 -29.64
N HIS A 729 -8.76 4.23 -28.30
CA HIS A 729 -7.62 4.78 -27.56
C HIS A 729 -7.10 3.74 -26.56
N PRO A 730 -6.55 2.61 -27.05
CA PRO A 730 -6.14 1.52 -26.18
C PRO A 730 -4.99 1.96 -25.27
N PRO A 731 -4.95 1.47 -24.01
CA PRO A 731 -3.86 1.79 -23.12
C PRO A 731 -2.53 1.26 -23.67
N PRO A 732 -1.41 1.93 -23.37
CA PRO A 732 -0.10 1.50 -23.82
C PRO A 732 0.24 0.12 -23.22
N MET A 733 0.87 -0.74 -24.02
CA MET A 733 1.24 -2.10 -23.65
C MET A 733 2.76 -2.29 -23.74
N GLU A 734 3.34 -3.12 -22.87
CA GLU A 734 4.71 -3.60 -23.04
C GLU A 734 4.86 -4.31 -24.40
N ALA A 735 6.06 -4.24 -24.99
CA ALA A 735 6.34 -4.90 -26.25
C ALA A 735 6.36 -6.44 -26.08
N GLY A 736 5.54 -7.13 -26.86
CA GLY A 736 5.51 -8.59 -26.94
C GLY A 736 4.36 -9.25 -26.20
N VAL A 737 4.13 -10.52 -26.50
CA VAL A 737 3.10 -11.35 -25.86
C VAL A 737 3.80 -12.57 -25.28
N LEU A 738 3.60 -12.83 -23.99
CA LEU A 738 4.16 -14.00 -23.35
C LEU A 738 3.29 -15.22 -23.65
N GLN A 739 3.77 -16.08 -24.54
CA GLN A 739 3.07 -17.32 -24.89
C GLN A 739 3.30 -18.41 -23.83
N PRO A 740 2.28 -19.23 -23.52
CA PRO A 740 2.42 -20.36 -22.61
C PRO A 740 3.39 -21.42 -23.16
N GLN A 741 4.13 -22.08 -22.28
CA GLN A 741 4.91 -23.27 -22.66
C GLN A 741 4.04 -24.52 -22.50
N HIS A 742 3.73 -25.18 -23.60
CA HIS A 742 2.91 -26.40 -23.55
C HIS A 742 3.66 -27.60 -22.93
N THR A 743 5.00 -27.56 -22.89
CA THR A 743 5.82 -28.60 -22.28
C THR A 743 5.68 -28.70 -20.76
N THR A 744 5.28 -27.61 -20.09
CA THR A 744 5.09 -27.55 -18.63
C THR A 744 3.62 -27.77 -18.23
N ALA A 745 2.69 -27.78 -19.18
CA ALA A 745 1.24 -27.89 -18.94
C ALA A 745 0.87 -29.11 -18.08
N ALA A 746 1.36 -30.30 -18.44
CA ALA A 746 1.05 -31.53 -17.71
C ALA A 746 1.51 -31.50 -16.24
N ALA A 747 2.67 -30.87 -15.97
CA ALA A 747 3.19 -30.73 -14.61
C ALA A 747 2.34 -29.75 -13.79
N TYR A 748 1.93 -28.64 -14.39
CA TYR A 748 1.03 -27.67 -13.74
C TYR A 748 -0.37 -28.24 -13.53
N ASP A 749 -0.92 -29.01 -14.47
CA ASP A 749 -2.21 -29.69 -14.32
C ASP A 749 -2.20 -30.70 -13.16
N GLU A 750 -1.10 -31.44 -12.99
CA GLU A 750 -0.94 -32.37 -11.87
C GLU A 750 -0.82 -31.61 -10.54
N ALA A 751 0.00 -30.56 -10.50
CA ALA A 751 0.19 -29.72 -9.32
C ALA A 751 -1.11 -29.02 -8.90
N PHE A 752 -1.88 -28.52 -9.86
CA PHE A 752 -3.18 -27.90 -9.66
C PHE A 752 -4.21 -28.90 -9.12
N ARG A 753 -4.33 -30.09 -9.70
CA ARG A 753 -5.20 -31.16 -9.18
C ARG A 753 -4.81 -31.58 -7.76
N ARG A 754 -3.51 -31.59 -7.46
CA ARG A 754 -3.02 -31.85 -6.09
C ARG A 754 -3.41 -30.70 -5.14
N HIS A 755 -3.26 -29.45 -5.56
CA HIS A 755 -3.67 -28.26 -4.80
C HIS A 755 -5.16 -28.28 -4.47
N GLN A 756 -6.03 -28.53 -5.45
CA GLN A 756 -7.48 -28.62 -5.23
C GLN A 756 -7.86 -29.77 -4.27
N ARG A 757 -7.24 -30.94 -4.42
CA ARG A 757 -7.47 -32.09 -3.51
C ARG A 757 -7.10 -31.76 -2.07
N TRP A 758 -5.93 -31.16 -1.83
CA TRP A 758 -5.52 -30.77 -0.47
C TRP A 758 -6.41 -29.69 0.13
N GLY A 759 -6.82 -28.68 -0.65
CA GLY A 759 -7.76 -27.66 -0.20
C GLY A 759 -9.10 -28.26 0.22
N ALA A 760 -9.70 -29.10 -0.63
CA ALA A 760 -10.95 -29.79 -0.32
C ALA A 760 -10.81 -30.73 0.89
N CYS A 761 -9.67 -31.40 1.02
CA CYS A 761 -9.38 -32.34 2.11
C CYS A 761 -9.27 -31.65 3.47
N LEU A 762 -8.49 -30.57 3.56
CA LEU A 762 -8.17 -29.92 4.82
C LEU A 762 -9.29 -28.96 5.27
N PHE A 763 -10.04 -28.38 4.34
CA PHE A 763 -10.96 -27.28 4.63
C PHE A 763 -12.39 -27.49 4.09
N GLY A 764 -12.62 -28.52 3.28
CA GLY A 764 -13.93 -28.82 2.68
C GLY A 764 -14.82 -29.77 3.50
N GLY A 765 -14.37 -30.23 4.68
CA GLY A 765 -15.18 -31.06 5.59
C GLY A 765 -15.38 -32.53 5.17
N GLY A 766 -14.70 -33.01 4.12
CA GLY A 766 -14.74 -34.40 3.66
C GLY A 766 -13.69 -35.30 4.33
N SER A 767 -13.96 -36.61 4.43
CA SER A 767 -12.97 -37.60 4.89
C SER A 767 -11.89 -37.85 3.83
N CYS A 768 -10.62 -37.83 4.22
CA CYS A 768 -9.51 -38.11 3.31
C CYS A 768 -8.85 -39.46 3.59
N GLU A 769 -8.64 -40.24 2.54
CA GLU A 769 -7.53 -41.19 2.49
C GLU A 769 -6.32 -40.45 1.91
N VAL A 770 -5.26 -40.33 2.72
CA VAL A 770 -3.99 -39.64 2.41
C VAL A 770 -3.04 -40.56 1.68
#